data_AF-A0A537BYF5-F1
#
_entry.id   AF-A0A537BYF5-F1
#
_cell.length_a   1.000
_cell.length_b   1.000
_cell.length_c   1.000
_cell.angle_alpha   90.00
_cell.angle_beta   90.00
_cell.angle_gamma   90.00
#
_symmetry.space_group_name_H-M   'P 1'
#
loop_
_entity.id
_entity.type
_entity.pdbx_description
1 polymer ?
#
loop_
_entity_poly.entity_id
_entity_poly.type
_entity_poly.pdbx_seq_one_letter_code
_entity_poly.pdbx_strand_id
1 'polypeptide(L)'
;MRIEAKAAVALIWTNFRGALLAGLSVIALTSCGGGDDSSSCPFSAPPPRINSYPPTVATAGYHYGYGVGAAYTCWFIPLFVTMTCGDIVWVQLPAGASTGWTGFSWTPQSNQANTDVPFVIATEPDICGRQARQSWTVHVYAPPVIESFTAERAFIHPGESTVLTAVFQGGGQIEGLGPLTSGVSVATPVLSTPTTFTLIVTNSAGAQVRQTLTVEMPPTVISTNPVNEATEVPVNGVLFVRFSKEMDSATITPSTFLLKDGSNKLVSGTVTVTAAGDVATFAPARFLGYLTPYTAIITNGVRDARGNSMVADYEWGFVSDANPDTTPPRVISTSPANETDGVATENIELLVTFSESIDPNSVNSSTFILMDSSQNPVNGTIRVTSGGNTAAFLAPILANSMSYTAIVTTGIMDLAGNPVAASYSWTFTTEAPGLGTWQATSTHHAPSERIWHTAVWTGSEMIVWGGWANYGGLQNTGARYNPVTDVWAPISNIGAPSERRYHTAIWTGSEMIVWGGEGISFSVLNSGARYNPVTDVWTPISNIGAPSARYWHMAVWTGSEMIVWGGYNRVSVTNSGARYNPVTDIWVPTSNIGAPSARYWDMAVWTGSEMIVWGGYGLPSNSLDSGGRYNPATDVWVPTSNTSVPSVRYYHTAVWTGREMIVWGGQDYSYFSNSGARYNPVTDLWAPTSNTGVPSARAQHTAVWTGSKMIVWGGYGSSSGYPNTGGRYGPQEGSQ
;
A
#
# COMPACT_ATOMS: atom_id res chain seq x y z
N MET A 1 -54.82 16.92 -31.83
CA MET A 1 -54.57 18.23 -31.20
C MET A 1 -53.59 17.96 -30.05
N ARG A 2 -52.26 17.92 -30.20
CA ARG A 2 -51.31 18.88 -30.79
C ARG A 2 -51.62 20.33 -30.40
N ILE A 3 -50.62 20.97 -29.78
CA ILE A 3 -50.50 22.39 -29.34
C ILE A 3 -51.32 22.62 -28.06
N GLU A 4 -50.76 22.74 -26.84
CA GLU A 4 -50.23 23.99 -26.27
C GLU A 4 -49.43 23.81 -24.93
N ALA A 5 -48.74 22.70 -24.70
CA ALA A 5 -47.93 22.52 -23.47
C ALA A 5 -46.59 23.31 -23.43
N LYS A 6 -46.39 24.28 -24.34
CA LYS A 6 -45.15 25.09 -24.43
C LYS A 6 -45.31 26.57 -24.09
N ALA A 7 -46.52 27.05 -23.76
CA ALA A 7 -46.77 28.49 -23.57
C ALA A 7 -46.75 28.96 -22.10
N ALA A 8 -47.00 28.09 -21.11
CA ALA A 8 -47.08 28.52 -19.70
C ALA A 8 -45.70 28.75 -19.04
N VAL A 9 -44.64 28.14 -19.56
CA VAL A 9 -43.26 28.36 -19.06
C VAL A 9 -42.62 29.61 -19.69
N ALA A 10 -43.16 30.09 -20.82
CA ALA A 10 -42.64 31.27 -21.53
C ALA A 10 -43.22 32.60 -21.02
N LEU A 11 -44.38 32.60 -20.35
CA LEU A 11 -45.07 33.84 -19.95
C LEU A 11 -44.56 34.46 -18.64
N ILE A 12 -43.79 33.71 -17.84
CA ILE A 12 -43.10 34.24 -16.65
C ILE A 12 -41.74 34.86 -17.03
N TRP A 13 -41.27 34.65 -18.28
CA TRP A 13 -39.94 35.08 -18.71
C TRP A 13 -39.87 36.45 -19.42
N THR A 14 -41.01 37.08 -19.75
CA THR A 14 -41.01 38.28 -20.62
C THR A 14 -41.33 39.62 -19.93
N ASN A 15 -41.77 39.65 -18.67
CA ASN A 15 -42.20 40.91 -18.02
C ASN A 15 -41.22 41.52 -16.98
N PHE A 16 -39.96 41.10 -16.95
CA PHE A 16 -38.92 41.74 -16.11
C PHE A 16 -37.64 42.12 -16.90
N ARG A 17 -37.81 42.68 -18.10
CA ARG A 17 -36.79 43.53 -18.73
C ARG A 17 -37.00 44.96 -18.27
N GLY A 18 -36.50 45.31 -17.09
CA GLY A 18 -36.72 46.65 -16.54
C GLY A 18 -35.99 46.99 -15.25
N ALA A 19 -34.86 46.34 -14.93
CA ALA A 19 -33.94 46.86 -13.92
C ALA A 19 -32.52 46.37 -14.21
N LEU A 20 -31.66 47.31 -14.56
CA LEU A 20 -30.22 47.14 -14.71
C LEU A 20 -29.61 46.76 -13.36
N LEU A 21 -28.94 45.61 -13.28
CA LEU A 21 -27.64 45.39 -12.62
C LEU A 21 -27.29 43.90 -12.81
N ALA A 22 -26.12 43.63 -13.38
CA ALA A 22 -25.63 42.29 -13.66
C ALA A 22 -25.60 41.42 -12.37
N GLY A 23 -26.14 40.20 -12.42
CA GLY A 23 -25.92 39.19 -11.37
C GLY A 23 -27.15 38.48 -10.79
N LEU A 24 -28.38 38.71 -11.27
CA LEU A 24 -29.56 37.99 -10.77
C LEU A 24 -29.84 36.75 -11.63
N SER A 25 -29.83 35.55 -11.01
CA SER A 25 -30.20 34.28 -11.62
C SER A 25 -31.37 33.64 -10.86
N VAL A 26 -32.29 32.98 -11.57
CA VAL A 26 -33.50 32.42 -10.96
C VAL A 26 -33.33 30.91 -10.76
N ILE A 27 -33.61 30.41 -9.55
CA ILE A 27 -33.72 28.98 -9.28
C ILE A 27 -35.16 28.68 -8.89
N ALA A 28 -35.88 27.93 -9.72
CA ALA A 28 -37.23 27.48 -9.40
C ALA A 28 -37.14 26.19 -8.57
N LEU A 29 -37.47 26.26 -7.28
CA LEU A 29 -37.61 25.09 -6.41
C LEU A 29 -39.11 24.79 -6.26
N THR A 30 -39.56 23.63 -6.75
CA THR A 30 -40.95 23.21 -6.54
C THR A 30 -41.10 22.63 -5.13
N SER A 31 -41.72 23.37 -4.21
CA SER A 31 -42.19 22.84 -2.93
C SER A 31 -43.71 22.64 -2.95
N CYS A 32 -44.21 21.54 -2.38
CA CYS A 32 -45.65 21.31 -2.22
C CYS A 32 -46.22 22.18 -1.09
N GLY A 33 -46.76 23.36 -1.42
CA GLY A 33 -47.54 24.20 -0.49
C GLY A 33 -49.03 23.94 -0.67
N GLY A 34 -49.74 23.70 0.42
CA GLY A 34 -51.20 23.60 0.45
C GLY A 34 -51.84 24.97 0.17
N GLY A 35 -52.73 25.03 -0.81
CA GLY A 35 -53.48 26.25 -1.11
C GLY A 35 -54.65 26.42 -0.15
N ASP A 36 -54.64 27.52 0.60
CA ASP A 36 -55.88 28.13 1.10
C ASP A 36 -56.03 29.48 0.37
N ASP A 37 -57.01 29.55 -0.53
CA ASP A 37 -57.54 30.81 -1.05
C ASP A 37 -58.23 31.55 0.09
N SER A 38 -57.45 32.27 0.91
CA SER A 38 -57.98 33.30 1.79
C SER A 38 -57.08 34.52 1.74
N SER A 39 -57.67 35.66 1.37
CA SER A 39 -57.04 36.99 1.27
C SER A 39 -56.68 37.59 2.64
N SER A 40 -56.31 36.76 3.62
CA SER A 40 -55.99 37.17 4.99
C SER A 40 -54.87 36.31 5.57
N CYS A 41 -53.78 36.95 6.01
CA CYS A 41 -52.63 36.32 6.67
C CYS A 41 -53.08 35.46 7.88
N PRO A 42 -52.99 34.11 7.83
CA PRO A 42 -53.26 33.30 9.00
C PRO A 42 -52.10 33.44 10.00
N PHE A 43 -52.43 33.69 11.27
CA PHE A 43 -51.48 33.96 12.36
C PHE A 43 -50.53 32.79 12.73
N SER A 44 -50.56 31.66 12.01
CA SER A 44 -49.85 30.43 12.41
C SER A 44 -48.87 29.85 11.38
N ALA A 45 -48.67 30.48 10.20
CA ALA A 45 -47.69 29.98 9.23
C ALA A 45 -46.26 30.43 9.62
N PRO A 46 -45.29 29.50 9.80
CA PRO A 46 -43.90 29.88 10.04
C PRO A 46 -43.32 30.62 8.82
N PRO A 47 -42.43 31.61 9.02
CA PRO A 47 -41.83 32.35 7.91
C PRO A 47 -40.97 31.41 7.03
N PRO A 48 -40.82 31.73 5.73
CA PRO A 48 -39.95 30.97 4.84
C PRO A 48 -38.51 30.90 5.40
N ARG A 49 -37.84 29.76 5.22
CA ARG A 49 -36.45 29.55 5.66
C ARG A 49 -35.60 28.99 4.53
N ILE A 50 -34.41 29.56 4.38
CA ILE A 50 -33.37 29.06 3.47
C ILE A 50 -32.47 28.14 4.31
N ASN A 51 -32.35 26.87 3.91
CA ASN A 51 -31.42 25.92 4.53
C ASN A 51 -30.27 25.66 3.57
N SER A 52 -29.29 26.55 3.55
CA SER A 52 -28.03 26.36 2.84
C SER A 52 -26.83 26.74 3.72
N TYR A 53 -25.80 25.91 3.68
CA TYR A 53 -24.51 26.12 4.35
C TYR A 53 -23.40 26.17 3.29
N PRO A 54 -23.34 27.24 2.48
CA PRO A 54 -22.29 27.40 1.50
C PRO A 54 -20.93 27.62 2.18
N PRO A 55 -19.81 27.18 1.57
CA PRO A 55 -18.49 27.36 2.14
C PRO A 55 -18.13 28.85 2.19
N THR A 56 -17.29 29.22 3.14
CA THR A 56 -16.79 30.59 3.31
C THR A 56 -15.56 30.89 2.46
N VAL A 57 -15.00 29.88 1.77
CA VAL A 57 -13.77 29.98 0.97
C VAL A 57 -13.86 29.21 -0.35
N ALA A 58 -13.15 29.68 -1.38
CA ALA A 58 -13.02 29.03 -2.70
C ALA A 58 -11.64 29.30 -3.32
N THR A 59 -11.27 28.58 -4.37
CA THR A 59 -10.03 28.78 -5.15
C THR A 59 -10.35 29.25 -6.56
N ALA A 60 -9.65 30.27 -7.04
CA ALA A 60 -9.81 30.74 -8.42
C ALA A 60 -9.51 29.62 -9.44
N GLY A 61 -10.37 29.47 -10.45
CA GLY A 61 -10.27 28.45 -11.49
C GLY A 61 -10.81 27.06 -11.11
N TYR A 62 -11.16 26.82 -9.85
CA TYR A 62 -11.74 25.55 -9.39
C TYR A 62 -13.27 25.57 -9.51
N HIS A 63 -13.87 24.43 -9.87
CA HIS A 63 -15.31 24.31 -10.04
C HIS A 63 -15.98 23.85 -8.74
N TYR A 64 -17.02 24.57 -8.32
CA TYR A 64 -17.79 24.25 -7.11
C TYR A 64 -19.26 24.05 -7.45
N GLY A 65 -19.90 23.06 -6.82
CA GLY A 65 -21.34 22.82 -6.91
C GLY A 65 -22.02 22.98 -5.54
N TYR A 66 -23.14 23.70 -5.51
CA TYR A 66 -23.86 24.04 -4.28
C TYR A 66 -25.34 23.66 -4.40
N GLY A 67 -25.85 22.88 -3.44
CA GLY A 67 -27.28 22.59 -3.32
C GLY A 67 -28.02 23.69 -2.57
N VAL A 68 -29.25 23.99 -2.98
CA VAL A 68 -30.15 24.93 -2.28
C VAL A 68 -31.43 24.18 -1.89
N GLY A 69 -31.72 24.09 -0.59
CA GLY A 69 -32.93 23.46 -0.06
C GLY A 69 -33.89 24.49 0.56
N ALA A 70 -35.18 24.38 0.23
CA ALA A 70 -36.27 25.08 0.92
C ALA A 70 -37.07 24.04 1.73
N ALA A 71 -37.33 24.30 3.02
CA ALA A 71 -38.07 23.38 3.88
C ALA A 71 -39.35 24.04 4.41
N TYR A 72 -40.50 23.38 4.20
CA TYR A 72 -41.76 23.66 4.90
C TYR A 72 -42.20 22.40 5.67
N THR A 73 -42.61 22.54 6.92
CA THR A 73 -43.22 21.45 7.71
C THR A 73 -44.73 21.48 7.54
N CYS A 74 -45.33 20.47 6.90
CA CYS A 74 -46.79 20.33 6.78
C CYS A 74 -47.31 19.17 7.66
N TRP A 75 -48.41 19.40 8.40
CA TRP A 75 -49.19 18.35 9.07
C TRP A 75 -50.24 17.79 8.10
N PHE A 76 -50.38 16.46 8.06
CA PHE A 76 -51.22 15.67 7.14
C PHE A 76 -52.73 15.88 7.31
N ILE A 77 -53.48 16.08 6.21
CA ILE A 77 -54.89 15.63 6.04
C ILE A 77 -55.11 15.23 4.55
N PRO A 78 -55.78 14.11 4.21
CA PRO A 78 -55.93 13.65 2.83
C PRO A 78 -57.26 14.10 2.20
N LEU A 79 -57.23 14.76 1.04
CA LEU A 79 -58.24 14.57 -0.02
C LEU A 79 -57.79 15.22 -1.36
N PHE A 80 -58.22 14.59 -2.47
CA PHE A 80 -57.82 14.83 -3.85
C PHE A 80 -58.12 16.24 -4.40
N VAL A 81 -57.08 16.97 -4.86
CA VAL A 81 -57.16 18.06 -5.87
C VAL A 81 -55.86 18.04 -6.69
N THR A 82 -55.96 18.20 -8.02
CA THR A 82 -54.81 18.34 -8.94
C THR A 82 -53.97 19.56 -8.58
N MET A 83 -52.69 19.33 -8.29
CA MET A 83 -51.75 20.26 -7.65
C MET A 83 -50.86 20.95 -8.69
N THR A 84 -50.73 22.27 -8.63
CA THR A 84 -49.61 23.02 -9.22
C THR A 84 -49.04 23.95 -8.15
N CYS A 85 -47.81 23.66 -7.70
CA CYS A 85 -47.09 24.42 -6.69
C CYS A 85 -45.80 25.02 -7.27
N GLY A 86 -45.34 26.14 -6.72
CA GLY A 86 -43.95 26.60 -6.85
C GLY A 86 -43.73 27.97 -6.22
N ASP A 87 -43.04 28.03 -5.08
CA ASP A 87 -42.43 29.26 -4.60
C ASP A 87 -41.12 29.47 -5.37
N ILE A 88 -40.93 30.63 -6.00
CA ILE A 88 -39.69 30.94 -6.74
C ILE A 88 -38.65 31.49 -5.76
N VAL A 89 -37.41 30.98 -5.84
CA VAL A 89 -36.27 31.49 -5.06
C VAL A 89 -35.35 32.27 -5.98
N TRP A 90 -35.12 33.54 -5.63
CA TRP A 90 -34.21 34.42 -6.34
C TRP A 90 -32.80 34.27 -5.78
N VAL A 91 -31.84 33.99 -6.66
CA VAL A 91 -30.43 33.91 -6.26
C VAL A 91 -29.63 34.95 -7.03
N GLN A 92 -29.10 35.93 -6.31
CA GLN A 92 -28.09 36.81 -6.90
C GLN A 92 -26.75 36.08 -6.87
N LEU A 93 -26.30 35.68 -8.05
CA LEU A 93 -25.07 34.94 -8.28
C LEU A 93 -23.96 35.85 -8.81
N PRO A 94 -22.70 35.63 -8.40
CA PRO A 94 -21.56 36.35 -8.95
C PRO A 94 -21.27 35.93 -10.39
N ALA A 95 -20.43 36.72 -11.07
CA ALA A 95 -19.95 36.38 -12.41
C ALA A 95 -19.25 35.00 -12.43
N GLY A 96 -19.56 34.19 -13.46
CA GLY A 96 -19.01 32.84 -13.62
C GLY A 96 -19.79 31.73 -12.91
N ALA A 97 -20.94 32.04 -12.30
CA ALA A 97 -21.85 31.05 -11.74
C ALA A 97 -23.01 30.71 -12.70
N SER A 98 -23.48 29.47 -12.65
CA SER A 98 -24.58 28.94 -13.44
C SER A 98 -25.58 28.19 -12.57
N THR A 99 -26.87 28.27 -12.88
CA THR A 99 -27.93 27.61 -12.10
C THR A 99 -28.25 26.22 -12.65
N GLY A 100 -28.68 25.33 -11.74
CA GLY A 100 -29.25 24.01 -12.03
C GLY A 100 -30.57 23.81 -11.27
N TRP A 101 -31.22 22.67 -11.47
CA TRP A 101 -32.57 22.38 -10.94
C TRP A 101 -32.67 22.39 -9.40
N THR A 102 -31.60 22.07 -8.68
CA THR A 102 -31.59 21.96 -7.21
C THR A 102 -30.45 22.75 -6.57
N GLY A 103 -29.81 23.65 -7.33
CA GLY A 103 -28.57 24.30 -6.90
C GLY A 103 -27.93 25.22 -7.93
N PHE A 104 -26.71 25.65 -7.66
CA PHE A 104 -25.89 26.41 -8.60
C PHE A 104 -24.44 25.92 -8.57
N SER A 105 -23.73 26.12 -9.66
CA SER A 105 -22.30 25.89 -9.76
C SER A 105 -21.57 27.19 -9.99
N TRP A 106 -20.34 27.29 -9.52
CA TRP A 106 -19.52 28.48 -9.64
C TRP A 106 -18.06 28.12 -9.84
N THR A 107 -17.43 28.75 -10.84
CA THR A 107 -15.99 28.74 -11.02
C THR A 107 -15.49 30.18 -10.84
N PRO A 108 -14.83 30.52 -9.72
CA PRO A 108 -14.30 31.86 -9.53
C PRO A 108 -13.26 32.17 -10.60
N GLN A 109 -13.34 33.35 -11.21
CA GLN A 109 -12.42 33.75 -12.26
C GLN A 109 -11.05 34.14 -11.66
N SER A 110 -9.99 34.09 -12.47
CA SER A 110 -8.62 34.44 -12.02
C SER A 110 -8.49 35.87 -11.49
N ASN A 111 -9.26 36.81 -12.06
CA ASN A 111 -9.34 38.20 -11.59
C ASN A 111 -10.08 38.38 -10.24
N GLN A 112 -10.73 37.33 -9.74
CA GLN A 112 -11.34 37.30 -8.41
C GLN A 112 -10.39 36.71 -7.35
N ALA A 113 -9.16 36.32 -7.70
CA ALA A 113 -8.19 35.80 -6.74
C ALA A 113 -7.85 36.81 -5.64
N ASN A 114 -7.81 36.33 -4.40
CA ASN A 114 -7.63 37.07 -3.15
C ASN A 114 -8.69 38.17 -2.92
N THR A 115 -9.93 37.93 -3.36
CA THR A 115 -11.05 38.88 -3.18
C THR A 115 -12.25 38.21 -2.51
N ASP A 116 -13.05 39.03 -1.84
CA ASP A 116 -14.32 38.64 -1.25
C ASP A 116 -15.44 38.76 -2.27
N VAL A 117 -16.11 37.65 -2.55
CA VAL A 117 -17.22 37.58 -3.50
C VAL A 117 -18.54 37.42 -2.73
N PRO A 118 -19.45 38.41 -2.79
CA PRO A 118 -20.71 38.33 -2.08
C PRO A 118 -21.73 37.46 -2.82
N PHE A 119 -22.52 36.72 -2.06
CA PHE A 119 -23.66 35.94 -2.53
C PHE A 119 -24.90 36.31 -1.74
N VAL A 120 -26.05 36.35 -2.42
CA VAL A 120 -27.34 36.65 -1.80
C VAL A 120 -28.41 35.72 -2.35
N ILE A 121 -29.08 34.98 -1.47
CA ILE A 121 -30.30 34.22 -1.77
C ILE A 121 -31.47 34.94 -1.09
N ALA A 122 -32.57 35.12 -1.82
CA ALA A 122 -33.81 35.58 -1.25
C ALA A 122 -35.01 34.81 -1.83
N THR A 123 -36.02 34.53 -1.03
CA THR A 123 -37.28 33.94 -1.54
C THR A 123 -38.10 35.02 -2.26
N GLU A 124 -39.15 34.64 -2.99
CA GLU A 124 -40.22 35.60 -3.24
C GLU A 124 -40.88 36.05 -1.92
N PRO A 125 -41.44 37.27 -1.88
CA PRO A 125 -42.32 37.67 -0.79
C PRO A 125 -43.53 36.75 -0.71
N ASP A 126 -43.88 36.28 0.49
CA ASP A 126 -45.14 35.57 0.71
C ASP A 126 -46.36 36.49 0.47
N ILE A 127 -47.57 35.95 0.52
CA ILE A 127 -48.82 36.71 0.38
C ILE A 127 -49.00 37.84 1.43
N CYS A 128 -48.17 37.84 2.47
CA CYS A 128 -48.10 38.85 3.53
C CYS A 128 -46.93 39.83 3.35
N GLY A 129 -46.19 39.74 2.24
CA GLY A 129 -45.03 40.58 1.94
C GLY A 129 -43.75 40.21 2.70
N ARG A 130 -43.69 39.06 3.38
CA ARG A 130 -42.53 38.62 4.15
C ARG A 130 -41.58 37.83 3.26
N GLN A 131 -40.30 38.17 3.31
CA GLN A 131 -39.25 37.57 2.49
C GLN A 131 -38.14 37.01 3.38
N ALA A 132 -37.65 35.80 3.06
CA ALA A 132 -36.44 35.29 3.67
C ALA A 132 -35.24 35.73 2.83
N ARG A 133 -34.20 36.30 3.47
CA ARG A 133 -32.95 36.70 2.81
C ARG A 133 -31.78 36.14 3.60
N GLN A 134 -30.85 35.52 2.89
CA GLN A 134 -29.57 35.08 3.42
C GLN A 134 -28.46 35.61 2.52
N SER A 135 -27.46 36.23 3.12
CA SER A 135 -26.26 36.70 2.42
C SER A 135 -25.02 36.15 3.09
N TRP A 136 -24.03 35.78 2.29
CA TRP A 136 -22.72 35.37 2.76
C TRP A 136 -21.64 35.86 1.80
N THR A 137 -20.40 35.84 2.27
CA THR A 137 -19.23 36.20 1.48
C THR A 137 -18.34 34.99 1.36
N VAL A 138 -17.83 34.74 0.15
CA VAL A 138 -16.83 33.71 -0.10
C VAL A 138 -15.50 34.38 -0.41
N HIS A 139 -14.48 34.13 0.39
CA HIS A 139 -13.13 34.58 0.08
C HIS A 139 -12.52 33.66 -0.97
N VAL A 140 -12.13 34.20 -2.11
CA VAL A 140 -11.49 33.45 -3.19
C VAL A 140 -9.99 33.55 -3.03
N TYR A 141 -9.30 32.44 -2.76
CA TYR A 141 -7.84 32.39 -2.73
C TYR A 141 -7.25 32.15 -4.12
N ALA A 142 -6.05 32.69 -4.34
CA ALA A 142 -5.24 32.29 -5.50
C ALA A 142 -4.92 30.78 -5.47
N PRO A 143 -4.71 30.14 -6.64
CA PRO A 143 -4.21 28.77 -6.69
C PRO A 143 -2.84 28.66 -6.01
N PRO A 144 -2.54 27.54 -5.33
CA PRO A 144 -1.21 27.31 -4.79
C PRO A 144 -0.19 27.17 -5.95
N VAL A 145 1.02 27.69 -5.75
CA VAL A 145 2.10 27.67 -6.75
C VAL A 145 3.37 27.15 -6.11
N ILE A 146 4.07 26.25 -6.81
CA ILE A 146 5.45 25.85 -6.46
C ILE A 146 6.39 26.52 -7.46
N GLU A 147 7.28 27.37 -6.96
CA GLU A 147 8.29 28.07 -7.75
C GLU A 147 9.56 27.23 -7.91
N SER A 148 9.94 26.51 -6.86
CA SER A 148 11.07 25.56 -6.90
C SER A 148 10.95 24.48 -5.84
N PHE A 149 11.52 23.32 -6.12
CA PHE A 149 11.75 22.24 -5.16
C PHE A 149 13.06 21.53 -5.53
N THR A 150 14.10 21.73 -4.72
CA THR A 150 15.48 21.30 -5.02
C THR A 150 16.11 20.58 -3.83
N ALA A 151 17.13 19.77 -4.10
CA ALA A 151 18.01 19.19 -3.10
C ALA A 151 19.39 19.85 -3.21
N GLU A 152 20.01 20.18 -2.09
CA GLU A 152 21.39 20.67 -2.02
C GLU A 152 22.34 19.64 -2.65
N ARG A 153 22.16 18.37 -2.29
CA ARG A 153 22.77 17.21 -2.96
C ARG A 153 21.65 16.34 -3.51
N ALA A 154 21.39 16.41 -4.82
CA ALA A 154 20.51 15.46 -5.50
C ALA A 154 21.09 14.02 -5.56
N PHE A 155 22.35 13.87 -5.16
CA PHE A 155 23.10 12.62 -5.18
C PHE A 155 23.82 12.39 -3.85
N ILE A 156 23.49 11.29 -3.20
CA ILE A 156 24.09 10.91 -1.92
C ILE A 156 24.45 9.42 -1.88
N HIS A 157 25.39 9.06 -1.02
CA HIS A 157 25.72 7.67 -0.77
C HIS A 157 24.67 7.01 0.15
N PRO A 158 24.48 5.68 0.07
CA PRO A 158 23.72 4.97 1.08
C PRO A 158 24.29 5.27 2.47
N GLY A 159 23.43 5.72 3.39
CA GLY A 159 23.85 6.14 4.74
C GLY A 159 24.03 7.65 4.92
N GLU A 160 23.94 8.44 3.84
CA GLU A 160 23.97 9.91 3.92
C GLU A 160 22.55 10.52 3.93
N SER A 161 22.48 11.80 4.29
CA SER A 161 21.29 12.65 4.14
C SER A 161 21.59 13.84 3.21
N THR A 162 20.55 14.44 2.65
CA THR A 162 20.64 15.72 1.91
C THR A 162 19.70 16.75 2.52
N VAL A 163 19.76 17.97 2.00
CA VAL A 163 18.90 19.07 2.42
C VAL A 163 17.98 19.44 1.26
N LEU A 164 16.68 19.45 1.50
CA LEU A 164 15.66 19.85 0.54
C LEU A 164 15.23 21.30 0.80
N THR A 165 15.08 22.09 -0.26
CA THR A 165 14.58 23.47 -0.18
C THR A 165 13.47 23.65 -1.21
N ALA A 166 12.36 24.26 -0.80
CA ALA A 166 11.27 24.58 -1.71
C ALA A 166 10.79 26.02 -1.52
N VAL A 167 10.46 26.67 -2.63
CA VAL A 167 9.82 28.00 -2.64
C VAL A 167 8.44 27.86 -3.26
N PHE A 168 7.42 28.29 -2.53
CA PHE A 168 6.02 28.14 -2.91
C PHE A 168 5.13 29.19 -2.22
N GLN A 169 3.88 29.30 -2.70
CA GLN A 169 2.82 30.15 -2.14
C GLN A 169 1.68 29.28 -1.59
N GLY A 170 1.50 29.30 -0.27
CA GLY A 170 0.53 28.45 0.45
C GLY A 170 1.17 27.72 1.65
N GLY A 171 0.46 26.77 2.23
CA GLY A 171 1.00 25.84 3.23
C GLY A 171 1.66 24.64 2.55
N GLY A 172 2.97 24.45 2.76
CA GLY A 172 3.72 23.35 2.16
C GLY A 172 3.95 22.21 3.13
N GLN A 173 3.99 20.98 2.62
CA GLN A 173 4.43 19.81 3.34
C GLN A 173 5.13 18.84 2.38
N ILE A 174 6.15 18.13 2.85
CA ILE A 174 6.76 17.04 2.11
C ILE A 174 6.28 15.72 2.72
N GLU A 175 5.76 14.81 1.89
CA GLU A 175 5.35 13.47 2.33
C GLU A 175 6.50 12.78 3.05
N GLY A 176 6.25 12.30 4.28
CA GLY A 176 7.27 11.66 5.11
C GLY A 176 8.19 12.60 5.91
N LEU A 177 8.31 13.89 5.55
CA LEU A 177 9.10 14.88 6.31
C LEU A 177 8.25 15.90 7.08
N GLY A 178 6.97 16.02 6.73
CA GLY A 178 6.02 16.89 7.42
C GLY A 178 5.95 18.32 6.86
N PRO A 179 5.42 19.28 7.64
CA PRO A 179 5.19 20.65 7.17
C PRO A 179 6.50 21.38 6.89
N LEU A 180 6.51 22.18 5.81
CA LEU A 180 7.65 22.95 5.34
C LEU A 180 7.27 24.43 5.30
N THR A 181 8.18 25.31 5.72
CA THR A 181 8.03 26.75 5.50
C THR A 181 8.72 27.13 4.19
N SER A 182 8.04 27.91 3.33
CA SER A 182 8.58 28.34 2.04
C SER A 182 9.95 29.04 2.21
N GLY A 183 10.94 28.60 1.45
CA GLY A 183 12.33 29.09 1.50
C GLY A 183 13.17 28.51 2.64
N VAL A 184 12.59 27.73 3.56
CA VAL A 184 13.33 27.08 4.65
C VAL A 184 13.74 25.68 4.23
N SER A 185 15.01 25.36 4.46
CA SER A 185 15.58 24.06 4.12
C SER A 185 15.28 23.01 5.19
N VAL A 186 15.06 21.77 4.77
CA VAL A 186 14.80 20.61 5.66
C VAL A 186 15.74 19.46 5.31
N ALA A 187 16.41 18.89 6.31
CA ALA A 187 17.25 17.71 6.10
C ALA A 187 16.39 16.45 5.91
N THR A 188 16.78 15.59 4.98
CA THR A 188 16.22 14.25 4.85
C THR A 188 16.71 13.35 5.99
N PRO A 189 15.99 12.27 6.33
CA PRO A 189 16.58 11.13 7.00
C PRO A 189 17.79 10.61 6.22
N VAL A 190 18.57 9.78 6.89
CA VAL A 190 19.57 8.95 6.23
C VAL A 190 18.86 8.05 5.21
N LEU A 191 19.29 8.08 3.96
CA LEU A 191 18.70 7.28 2.88
C LEU A 191 19.61 6.11 2.53
N SER A 192 19.02 4.93 2.35
CA SER A 192 19.73 3.71 1.92
C SER A 192 19.36 3.27 0.50
N THR A 193 18.34 3.87 -0.09
CA THR A 193 17.90 3.65 -1.47
C THR A 193 17.51 4.99 -2.12
N PRO A 194 17.50 5.09 -3.47
CA PRO A 194 16.93 6.24 -4.16
C PRO A 194 15.53 6.55 -3.62
N THR A 195 15.26 7.81 -3.29
CA THR A 195 14.02 8.21 -2.61
C THR A 195 13.40 9.39 -3.34
N THR A 196 12.13 9.26 -3.71
CA THR A 196 11.34 10.35 -4.30
C THR A 196 10.52 11.02 -3.21
N PHE A 197 10.75 12.32 -3.03
CA PHE A 197 10.00 13.17 -2.12
C PHE A 197 8.90 13.89 -2.88
N THR A 198 7.70 13.95 -2.32
CA THR A 198 6.57 14.70 -2.88
C THR A 198 6.30 15.92 -2.03
N LEU A 199 6.47 17.11 -2.60
CA LEU A 199 6.00 18.37 -2.02
C LEU A 199 4.52 18.55 -2.38
N ILE A 200 3.70 18.81 -1.37
CA ILE A 200 2.29 19.18 -1.50
C ILE A 200 2.13 20.60 -0.98
N VAL A 201 1.63 21.50 -1.82
CA VAL A 201 1.32 22.88 -1.42
C VAL A 201 -0.19 23.08 -1.47
N THR A 202 -0.75 23.49 -0.34
CA THR A 202 -2.18 23.66 -0.12
C THR A 202 -2.49 25.14 0.15
N ASN A 203 -3.49 25.71 -0.53
CA ASN A 203 -3.97 27.05 -0.18
C ASN A 203 -5.02 26.98 0.95
N SER A 204 -5.43 28.12 1.49
CA SER A 204 -6.40 28.19 2.58
C SER A 204 -7.82 27.69 2.23
N ALA A 205 -8.13 27.49 0.96
CA ALA A 205 -9.37 26.87 0.49
C ALA A 205 -9.25 25.33 0.27
N GLY A 206 -8.09 24.74 0.58
CA GLY A 206 -7.84 23.30 0.47
C GLY A 206 -7.45 22.80 -0.92
N ALA A 207 -7.27 23.68 -1.91
CA ALA A 207 -6.75 23.29 -3.23
C ALA A 207 -5.25 22.94 -3.13
N GLN A 208 -4.80 21.94 -3.89
CA GLN A 208 -3.46 21.38 -3.79
C GLN A 208 -2.74 21.33 -5.14
N VAL A 209 -1.44 21.60 -5.12
CA VAL A 209 -0.49 21.27 -6.20
C VAL A 209 0.62 20.37 -5.65
N ARG A 210 1.12 19.46 -6.49
CA ARG A 210 2.17 18.50 -6.12
C ARG A 210 3.38 18.65 -7.04
N GLN A 211 4.57 18.51 -6.48
CA GLN A 211 5.82 18.36 -7.23
C GLN A 211 6.69 17.30 -6.59
N THR A 212 7.34 16.45 -7.41
CA THR A 212 8.24 15.40 -6.94
C THR A 212 9.70 15.76 -7.19
N LEU A 213 10.57 15.31 -6.29
CA LEU A 213 12.02 15.43 -6.40
C LEU A 213 12.66 14.11 -5.95
N THR A 214 13.48 13.50 -6.80
CA THR A 214 14.17 12.26 -6.48
C THR A 214 15.61 12.54 -6.07
N VAL A 215 15.99 12.03 -4.90
CA VAL A 215 17.39 11.95 -4.46
C VAL A 215 17.92 10.59 -4.90
N GLU A 216 18.93 10.63 -5.77
CA GLU A 216 19.52 9.46 -6.43
C GLU A 216 20.78 8.99 -5.70
N MET A 217 21.21 7.76 -6.00
CA MET A 217 22.46 7.18 -5.50
C MET A 217 23.41 6.87 -6.64
N PRO A 218 24.74 6.95 -6.46
CA PRO A 218 25.70 6.50 -7.45
C PRO A 218 25.47 5.02 -7.84
N PRO A 219 25.78 4.61 -9.08
CA PRO A 219 25.86 3.20 -9.41
C PRO A 219 26.92 2.50 -8.56
N THR A 220 26.68 1.24 -8.23
CA THR A 220 27.58 0.37 -7.46
C THR A 220 27.63 -1.01 -8.08
N VAL A 221 28.73 -1.74 -7.87
CA VAL A 221 28.81 -3.16 -8.21
C VAL A 221 28.07 -3.99 -7.15
N ILE A 222 27.13 -4.83 -7.59
CA ILE A 222 26.38 -5.77 -6.75
C ILE A 222 27.08 -7.12 -6.68
N SER A 223 27.56 -7.64 -7.80
CA SER A 223 28.23 -8.94 -7.86
C SER A 223 29.20 -9.04 -9.03
N THR A 224 30.14 -9.98 -8.92
CA THR A 224 31.15 -10.28 -9.94
C THR A 224 31.23 -11.78 -10.16
N ASN A 225 31.57 -12.18 -11.39
CA ASN A 225 31.99 -13.53 -11.73
C ASN A 225 33.26 -13.44 -12.59
N PRO A 226 34.39 -14.02 -12.17
CA PRO A 226 34.57 -14.75 -10.91
C PRO A 226 34.39 -13.85 -9.69
N VAL A 227 33.97 -14.45 -8.57
CA VAL A 227 33.90 -13.75 -7.28
C VAL A 227 35.31 -13.39 -6.80
N ASN A 228 35.43 -12.41 -5.92
CA ASN A 228 36.73 -12.03 -5.35
C ASN A 228 37.42 -13.24 -4.69
N GLU A 229 38.70 -13.41 -5.00
CA GLU A 229 39.57 -14.50 -4.55
C GLU A 229 39.20 -15.89 -5.07
N ALA A 230 38.38 -15.99 -6.12
CA ALA A 230 38.09 -17.28 -6.74
C ALA A 230 39.36 -17.96 -7.27
N THR A 231 39.42 -19.27 -7.11
CA THR A 231 40.40 -20.16 -7.73
C THR A 231 39.74 -21.01 -8.80
N GLU A 232 40.54 -21.66 -9.65
CA GLU A 232 40.03 -22.57 -10.70
C GLU A 232 39.10 -21.87 -11.70
N VAL A 233 39.38 -20.61 -12.03
CA VAL A 233 38.62 -19.87 -13.03
C VAL A 233 39.03 -20.34 -14.44
N PRO A 234 38.11 -20.81 -15.29
CA PRO A 234 38.45 -21.31 -16.62
C PRO A 234 39.28 -20.32 -17.44
N VAL A 235 40.34 -20.79 -18.11
CA VAL A 235 41.21 -19.90 -18.89
C VAL A 235 40.53 -19.29 -20.12
N ASN A 236 39.44 -19.88 -20.59
CA ASN A 236 38.58 -19.39 -21.67
C ASN A 236 37.32 -18.69 -21.16
N GLY A 237 37.20 -18.47 -19.84
CA GLY A 237 36.03 -17.85 -19.22
C GLY A 237 35.91 -16.34 -19.51
N VAL A 238 34.66 -15.90 -19.70
CA VAL A 238 34.23 -14.51 -19.73
C VAL A 238 33.97 -14.04 -18.30
N LEU A 239 34.41 -12.84 -17.97
CA LEU A 239 34.12 -12.21 -16.69
C LEU A 239 32.83 -11.41 -16.81
N PHE A 240 32.05 -11.29 -15.75
CA PHE A 240 30.96 -10.32 -15.71
C PHE A 240 30.84 -9.61 -14.37
N VAL A 241 30.26 -8.40 -14.42
CA VAL A 241 29.92 -7.56 -13.29
C VAL A 241 28.47 -7.12 -13.40
N ARG A 242 27.75 -7.14 -12.27
CA ARG A 242 26.38 -6.64 -12.17
C ARG A 242 26.36 -5.35 -11.39
N PHE A 243 25.68 -4.33 -11.91
CA PHE A 243 25.52 -3.03 -11.29
C PHE A 243 24.18 -2.92 -10.54
N SER A 244 24.07 -1.92 -9.68
CA SER A 244 22.86 -1.61 -8.91
C SER A 244 21.72 -0.98 -9.71
N LYS A 245 21.99 -0.62 -10.96
CA LYS A 245 21.06 0.02 -11.87
C LYS A 245 21.57 -0.12 -13.32
N GLU A 246 20.73 0.29 -14.25
CA GLU A 246 21.08 0.46 -15.66
C GLU A 246 22.24 1.47 -15.82
N MET A 247 23.24 1.07 -16.60
CA MET A 247 24.45 1.83 -16.88
C MET A 247 24.45 2.39 -18.31
N ASP A 248 25.15 3.51 -18.52
CA ASP A 248 25.47 4.00 -19.86
C ASP A 248 26.57 3.12 -20.48
N SER A 249 26.16 2.26 -21.40
CA SER A 249 27.05 1.32 -22.09
C SER A 249 28.18 2.00 -22.86
N ALA A 250 28.05 3.27 -23.26
CA ALA A 250 29.12 4.03 -23.92
C ALA A 250 30.30 4.31 -22.98
N THR A 251 30.09 4.28 -21.67
CA THR A 251 31.12 4.51 -20.66
C THR A 251 31.79 3.23 -20.17
N ILE A 252 31.22 2.06 -20.49
CA ILE A 252 31.76 0.75 -20.11
C ILE A 252 32.52 0.16 -21.31
N THR A 253 33.83 0.34 -21.29
CA THR A 253 34.74 0.00 -22.40
C THR A 253 35.97 -0.73 -21.87
N PRO A 254 36.86 -1.26 -22.73
CA PRO A 254 38.11 -1.87 -22.28
C PRO A 254 39.08 -0.92 -21.54
N SER A 255 38.78 0.39 -21.44
CA SER A 255 39.53 1.33 -20.58
C SER A 255 38.90 1.57 -19.20
N THR A 256 37.66 1.11 -18.98
CA THR A 256 36.93 1.28 -17.70
C THR A 256 36.53 -0.05 -17.06
N PHE A 257 36.51 -1.15 -17.82
CA PHE A 257 36.53 -2.52 -17.33
C PHE A 257 37.87 -3.15 -17.72
N LEU A 258 38.81 -3.13 -16.78
CA LEU A 258 40.18 -3.57 -16.97
C LEU A 258 40.39 -4.98 -16.42
N LEU A 259 41.31 -5.72 -17.04
CA LEU A 259 41.85 -6.96 -16.51
C LEU A 259 43.38 -6.88 -16.54
N LYS A 260 44.04 -7.19 -15.43
CA LYS A 260 45.50 -7.17 -15.30
C LYS A 260 46.02 -8.54 -14.87
N ASP A 261 47.15 -8.95 -15.42
CA ASP A 261 47.86 -10.17 -14.99
C ASP A 261 48.68 -9.94 -13.70
N GLY A 262 49.28 -11.01 -13.17
CA GLY A 262 50.13 -10.96 -11.97
C GLY A 262 51.39 -10.09 -12.11
N SER A 263 51.74 -9.63 -13.31
CA SER A 263 52.80 -8.64 -13.55
C SER A 263 52.23 -7.22 -13.73
N ASN A 264 50.97 -7.00 -13.37
CA ASN A 264 50.22 -5.75 -13.49
C ASN A 264 50.07 -5.24 -14.94
N LYS A 265 50.20 -6.14 -15.93
CA LYS A 265 50.03 -5.81 -17.36
C LYS A 265 48.58 -6.01 -17.78
N LEU A 266 48.04 -5.07 -18.55
CA LEU A 266 46.69 -5.16 -19.08
C LEU A 266 46.53 -6.35 -20.05
N VAL A 267 45.50 -7.14 -19.81
CA VAL A 267 44.99 -8.18 -20.69
C VAL A 267 44.01 -7.53 -21.66
N SER A 268 44.21 -7.71 -22.96
CA SER A 268 43.26 -7.21 -23.96
C SER A 268 42.01 -8.10 -23.99
N GLY A 269 40.86 -7.49 -24.19
CA GLY A 269 39.58 -8.17 -24.30
C GLY A 269 38.51 -7.25 -24.88
N THR A 270 37.33 -7.83 -25.10
CA THR A 270 36.14 -7.10 -25.55
C THR A 270 35.18 -6.93 -24.40
N VAL A 271 34.59 -5.75 -24.29
CA VAL A 271 33.57 -5.43 -23.29
C VAL A 271 32.21 -5.30 -23.96
N THR A 272 31.20 -5.93 -23.37
CA THR A 272 29.81 -5.82 -23.80
C THR A 272 28.93 -5.55 -22.59
N VAL A 273 27.76 -4.95 -22.82
CA VAL A 273 26.74 -4.68 -21.80
C VAL A 273 25.45 -5.34 -22.26
N THR A 274 24.73 -5.99 -21.34
CA THR A 274 23.46 -6.64 -21.63
C THR A 274 22.41 -5.64 -22.12
N ALA A 275 21.36 -6.11 -22.79
CA ALA A 275 20.28 -5.24 -23.28
C ALA A 275 19.54 -4.50 -22.15
N ALA A 276 19.53 -5.06 -20.93
CA ALA A 276 18.97 -4.41 -19.75
C ALA A 276 19.91 -3.32 -19.14
N GLY A 277 21.15 -3.22 -19.63
CA GLY A 277 22.12 -2.21 -19.24
C GLY A 277 22.73 -2.38 -17.85
N ASP A 278 22.37 -3.42 -17.10
CA ASP A 278 22.74 -3.62 -15.70
C ASP A 278 23.90 -4.61 -15.49
N VAL A 279 24.35 -5.30 -16.55
CA VAL A 279 25.45 -6.26 -16.50
C VAL A 279 26.45 -5.94 -17.61
N ALA A 280 27.73 -5.86 -17.25
CA ALA A 280 28.83 -5.77 -18.20
C ALA A 280 29.68 -7.05 -18.17
N THR A 281 30.14 -7.49 -19.33
CA THR A 281 31.00 -8.66 -19.52
C THR A 281 32.32 -8.27 -20.15
N PHE A 282 33.41 -8.93 -19.75
CA PHE A 282 34.74 -8.81 -20.33
C PHE A 282 35.18 -10.18 -20.85
N ALA A 283 35.30 -10.31 -22.16
CA ALA A 283 35.81 -11.51 -22.81
C ALA A 283 37.30 -11.32 -23.17
N PRO A 284 38.23 -12.05 -22.54
CA PRO A 284 39.64 -11.99 -22.90
C PRO A 284 39.88 -12.31 -24.38
N ALA A 285 40.72 -11.53 -25.07
CA ALA A 285 41.00 -11.72 -26.50
C ALA A 285 41.82 -13.00 -26.81
N ARG A 286 42.42 -13.58 -25.77
CA ARG A 286 43.14 -14.85 -25.77
C ARG A 286 42.86 -15.55 -24.45
N PHE A 287 43.05 -16.87 -24.42
CA PHE A 287 42.99 -17.62 -23.18
C PHE A 287 43.95 -17.02 -22.15
N LEU A 288 43.47 -16.95 -20.91
CA LEU A 288 44.26 -16.56 -19.77
C LEU A 288 45.43 -17.55 -19.58
N GLY A 289 46.50 -17.09 -18.95
CA GLY A 289 47.61 -17.95 -18.56
C GLY A 289 47.14 -18.98 -17.53
N TYR A 290 47.75 -20.16 -17.50
CA TYR A 290 47.38 -21.21 -16.55
C TYR A 290 47.86 -20.87 -15.14
N LEU A 291 47.06 -21.19 -14.12
CA LEU A 291 47.41 -21.01 -12.70
C LEU A 291 47.98 -19.61 -12.40
N THR A 292 47.41 -18.60 -13.06
CA THR A 292 47.94 -17.24 -13.07
C THR A 292 46.99 -16.32 -12.31
N PRO A 293 47.49 -15.49 -11.37
CA PRO A 293 46.65 -14.51 -10.71
C PRO A 293 46.30 -13.34 -11.64
N TYR A 294 45.06 -12.89 -11.56
CA TYR A 294 44.53 -11.74 -12.28
C TYR A 294 43.80 -10.77 -11.33
N THR A 295 43.79 -9.51 -11.70
CA THR A 295 43.02 -8.45 -11.03
C THR A 295 42.14 -7.75 -12.04
N ALA A 296 40.83 -7.79 -11.82
CA ALA A 296 39.85 -7.07 -12.62
C ALA A 296 39.41 -5.80 -11.89
N ILE A 297 39.13 -4.75 -12.67
CA ILE A 297 38.84 -3.40 -12.15
C ILE A 297 37.69 -2.78 -12.96
N ILE A 298 36.63 -2.35 -12.27
CA ILE A 298 35.69 -1.36 -12.81
C ILE A 298 36.09 0.00 -12.28
N THR A 299 36.57 0.87 -13.15
CA THR A 299 36.97 2.23 -12.76
C THR A 299 35.75 3.09 -12.40
N ASN A 300 35.94 4.11 -11.59
CA ASN A 300 34.92 5.12 -11.30
C ASN A 300 34.49 5.96 -12.52
N GLY A 301 35.14 5.78 -13.67
CA GLY A 301 34.78 6.43 -14.93
C GLY A 301 33.47 5.94 -15.55
N VAL A 302 32.96 4.77 -15.15
CA VAL A 302 31.66 4.26 -15.64
C VAL A 302 30.51 5.11 -15.10
N ARG A 303 29.45 5.29 -15.90
CA ARG A 303 28.31 6.15 -15.58
C ARG A 303 26.98 5.47 -15.81
N ASP A 304 25.94 5.93 -15.12
CA ASP A 304 24.54 5.60 -15.45
C ASP A 304 24.00 6.45 -16.61
N ALA A 305 22.80 6.13 -17.09
CA ALA A 305 22.15 6.85 -18.20
C ALA A 305 21.90 8.35 -17.94
N ARG A 306 22.01 8.80 -16.68
CA ARG A 306 21.88 10.21 -16.29
C ARG A 306 23.25 10.88 -16.11
N GLY A 307 24.34 10.17 -16.40
CA GLY A 307 25.71 10.66 -16.35
C GLY A 307 26.38 10.54 -14.98
N ASN A 308 25.80 9.82 -14.02
CA ASN A 308 26.34 9.69 -12.67
C ASN A 308 27.41 8.60 -12.60
N SER A 309 28.57 8.93 -12.05
CA SER A 309 29.71 8.02 -11.94
C SER A 309 29.68 7.16 -10.68
N MET A 310 30.36 6.01 -10.71
CA MET A 310 30.71 5.25 -9.50
C MET A 310 31.56 6.11 -8.54
N VAL A 311 31.56 5.76 -7.25
CA VAL A 311 32.24 6.55 -6.20
C VAL A 311 33.75 6.33 -6.23
N ALA A 312 34.16 5.08 -6.40
CA ALA A 312 35.54 4.63 -6.41
C ALA A 312 35.67 3.46 -7.38
N ASP A 313 36.91 3.15 -7.75
CA ASP A 313 37.21 1.94 -8.50
C ASP A 313 36.79 0.72 -7.67
N TYR A 314 36.22 -0.29 -8.34
CA TYR A 314 35.90 -1.58 -7.77
C TYR A 314 36.90 -2.61 -8.29
N GLU A 315 37.72 -3.15 -7.40
CA GLU A 315 38.78 -4.10 -7.74
C GLU A 315 38.50 -5.47 -7.12
N TRP A 316 38.75 -6.55 -7.87
CA TRP A 316 38.71 -7.91 -7.35
C TRP A 316 39.76 -8.80 -8.02
N GLY A 317 40.24 -9.80 -7.29
CA GLY A 317 41.24 -10.75 -7.76
C GLY A 317 40.68 -12.14 -8.01
N PHE A 318 41.33 -12.92 -8.86
CA PHE A 318 41.07 -14.36 -9.04
C PHE A 318 42.31 -15.08 -9.59
N VAL A 319 42.31 -16.41 -9.55
CA VAL A 319 43.36 -17.27 -10.12
C VAL A 319 42.75 -18.16 -11.19
N SER A 320 43.31 -18.12 -12.38
CA SER A 320 42.89 -18.98 -13.49
C SER A 320 43.28 -20.44 -13.26
N ASP A 321 42.55 -21.35 -13.89
CA ASP A 321 42.76 -22.78 -13.79
C ASP A 321 43.93 -23.29 -14.66
N ALA A 322 44.28 -24.57 -14.52
CA ALA A 322 45.27 -25.26 -15.34
C ALA A 322 44.74 -25.71 -16.70
N ASN A 323 43.41 -25.71 -16.90
CA ASN A 323 42.76 -26.25 -18.09
C ASN A 323 41.65 -25.31 -18.60
N PRO A 324 41.39 -25.29 -19.92
CA PRO A 324 40.19 -24.67 -20.46
C PRO A 324 38.97 -25.50 -20.09
N ASP A 325 37.85 -24.82 -19.87
CA ASP A 325 36.58 -25.48 -19.66
C ASP A 325 35.93 -25.85 -20.99
N THR A 326 35.60 -27.12 -21.12
CA THR A 326 34.96 -27.72 -22.29
C THR A 326 33.65 -28.42 -21.92
N THR A 327 33.17 -28.24 -20.70
CA THR A 327 31.98 -28.93 -20.18
C THR A 327 30.76 -28.07 -20.46
N PRO A 328 29.76 -28.58 -21.21
CA PRO A 328 28.53 -27.83 -21.44
C PRO A 328 27.69 -27.63 -20.17
N PRO A 329 27.01 -26.49 -20.02
CA PRO A 329 26.07 -26.28 -18.94
C PRO A 329 24.86 -27.21 -19.09
N ARG A 330 24.43 -27.80 -17.97
CA ARG A 330 23.28 -28.72 -17.88
C ARG A 330 22.19 -28.13 -17.01
N VAL A 331 20.94 -28.25 -17.42
CA VAL A 331 19.79 -27.90 -16.57
C VAL A 331 19.73 -28.85 -15.36
N ILE A 332 19.78 -28.29 -14.16
CA ILE A 332 19.70 -28.99 -12.88
C ILE A 332 18.26 -29.01 -12.35
N SER A 333 17.56 -27.87 -12.46
CA SER A 333 16.19 -27.75 -11.99
C SER A 333 15.44 -26.61 -12.71
N THR A 334 14.12 -26.71 -12.73
CA THR A 334 13.21 -25.65 -13.18
C THR A 334 12.17 -25.34 -12.12
N SER A 335 11.70 -24.09 -12.10
CA SER A 335 10.54 -23.65 -11.33
C SER A 335 9.61 -22.87 -12.27
N PRO A 336 8.31 -23.21 -12.37
CA PRO A 336 7.71 -24.43 -11.88
C PRO A 336 8.43 -25.69 -12.41
N ALA A 337 8.32 -26.79 -11.67
CA ALA A 337 8.84 -28.08 -12.15
C ALA A 337 8.07 -28.53 -13.39
N ASN A 338 8.67 -29.40 -14.21
CA ASN A 338 7.98 -29.95 -15.37
C ASN A 338 6.64 -30.61 -14.98
N GLU A 339 5.60 -30.32 -15.75
CA GLU A 339 4.21 -30.79 -15.57
C GLU A 339 3.55 -30.33 -14.27
N THR A 340 4.02 -29.23 -13.66
CA THR A 340 3.34 -28.63 -12.50
C THR A 340 1.96 -28.11 -12.91
N ASP A 341 0.93 -28.46 -12.14
CA ASP A 341 -0.44 -27.96 -12.30
C ASP A 341 -0.78 -26.92 -11.22
N GLY A 342 -1.77 -26.07 -11.49
CA GLY A 342 -2.23 -25.07 -10.53
C GLY A 342 -1.27 -23.91 -10.30
N VAL A 343 -0.39 -23.59 -11.26
CA VAL A 343 0.54 -22.47 -11.15
C VAL A 343 -0.25 -21.16 -11.12
N ALA A 344 -0.02 -20.33 -10.10
CA ALA A 344 -0.68 -19.02 -9.96
C ALA A 344 -0.57 -18.18 -11.24
N THR A 345 -1.57 -17.39 -11.57
CA THR A 345 -1.58 -16.61 -12.83
C THR A 345 -0.83 -15.27 -12.76
N GLU A 346 -0.56 -14.77 -11.56
CA GLU A 346 0.08 -13.47 -11.33
C GLU A 346 1.49 -13.61 -10.75
N ASN A 347 2.39 -12.69 -11.11
CA ASN A 347 3.78 -12.62 -10.63
C ASN A 347 4.59 -13.92 -10.82
N ILE A 348 4.32 -14.66 -11.90
CA ILE A 348 5.05 -15.90 -12.20
C ILE A 348 6.48 -15.57 -12.60
N GLU A 349 7.42 -16.09 -11.83
CA GLU A 349 8.82 -16.13 -12.19
C GLU A 349 9.24 -17.56 -12.52
N LEU A 350 9.56 -17.80 -13.79
CA LEU A 350 10.10 -19.05 -14.29
C LEU A 350 11.61 -19.07 -14.04
N LEU A 351 12.10 -20.03 -13.28
CA LEU A 351 13.51 -20.20 -12.98
C LEU A 351 14.06 -21.46 -13.66
N VAL A 352 15.28 -21.37 -14.18
CA VAL A 352 16.06 -22.52 -14.64
C VAL A 352 17.47 -22.41 -14.09
N THR A 353 17.88 -23.41 -13.31
CA THR A 353 19.22 -23.48 -12.70
C THR A 353 20.10 -24.43 -13.49
N PHE A 354 21.31 -23.99 -13.80
CA PHE A 354 22.31 -24.76 -14.55
C PHE A 354 23.39 -25.33 -13.62
N SER A 355 24.17 -26.29 -14.13
CA SER A 355 25.29 -26.93 -13.42
C SER A 355 26.43 -25.96 -13.09
N GLU A 356 26.46 -24.81 -13.75
CA GLU A 356 27.54 -23.84 -13.71
C GLU A 356 27.03 -22.44 -14.13
N SER A 357 27.91 -21.45 -14.09
CA SER A 357 27.58 -20.08 -14.48
C SER A 357 27.39 -19.94 -15.98
N ILE A 358 26.34 -19.22 -16.38
CA ILE A 358 25.98 -18.98 -17.78
C ILE A 358 26.35 -17.57 -18.22
N ASP A 359 26.69 -17.38 -19.50
CA ASP A 359 26.90 -16.04 -20.08
C ASP A 359 25.56 -15.29 -20.13
N PRO A 360 25.41 -14.18 -19.39
CA PRO A 360 24.17 -13.39 -19.41
C PRO A 360 23.77 -12.85 -20.78
N ASN A 361 24.72 -12.64 -21.71
CA ASN A 361 24.40 -12.19 -23.07
C ASN A 361 23.75 -13.29 -23.92
N SER A 362 24.04 -14.55 -23.61
CA SER A 362 23.45 -15.71 -24.29
C SER A 362 21.99 -15.95 -23.86
N VAL A 363 21.52 -15.32 -22.78
CA VAL A 363 20.18 -15.47 -22.21
C VAL A 363 19.29 -14.30 -22.64
N ASN A 364 18.42 -14.53 -23.62
CA ASN A 364 17.56 -13.50 -24.20
C ASN A 364 16.25 -14.12 -24.73
N SER A 365 15.39 -13.30 -25.34
CA SER A 365 14.06 -13.73 -25.82
C SER A 365 14.08 -14.78 -26.94
N SER A 366 15.24 -15.07 -27.54
CA SER A 366 15.39 -16.15 -28.52
C SER A 366 15.96 -17.45 -27.92
N THR A 367 16.45 -17.41 -26.68
CA THR A 367 17.12 -18.55 -26.04
C THR A 367 16.43 -19.03 -24.77
N PHE A 368 15.65 -18.17 -24.10
CA PHE A 368 14.71 -18.54 -23.05
C PHE A 368 13.30 -18.07 -23.44
N ILE A 369 12.50 -19.00 -23.92
CA ILE A 369 11.21 -18.74 -24.56
C ILE A 369 10.09 -19.33 -23.70
N LEU A 370 8.98 -18.60 -23.57
CA LEU A 370 7.72 -19.12 -23.03
C LEU A 370 6.70 -19.17 -24.16
N MET A 371 6.08 -20.32 -24.40
CA MET A 371 5.03 -20.51 -25.40
C MET A 371 3.68 -20.78 -24.73
N ASP A 372 2.61 -20.22 -25.28
CA ASP A 372 1.24 -20.60 -24.93
C ASP A 372 0.85 -21.96 -25.55
N SER A 373 -0.34 -22.46 -25.21
CA SER A 373 -0.86 -23.73 -25.74
C SER A 373 -1.05 -23.74 -27.27
N SER A 374 -1.08 -22.57 -27.90
CA SER A 374 -1.20 -22.38 -29.34
C SER A 374 0.16 -22.19 -30.02
N GLN A 375 1.27 -22.38 -29.29
CA GLN A 375 2.66 -22.19 -29.75
C GLN A 375 3.01 -20.74 -30.10
N ASN A 376 2.30 -19.76 -29.54
CA ASN A 376 2.70 -18.36 -29.65
C ASN A 376 3.66 -17.97 -28.51
N PRO A 377 4.71 -17.19 -28.78
CA PRO A 377 5.61 -16.70 -27.75
C PRO A 377 4.89 -15.69 -26.83
N VAL A 378 5.06 -15.87 -25.53
CA VAL A 378 4.64 -14.93 -24.49
C VAL A 378 5.80 -13.99 -24.22
N ASN A 379 5.56 -12.68 -24.26
CA ASN A 379 6.58 -11.69 -23.94
C ASN A 379 6.75 -11.60 -22.43
N GLY A 380 8.00 -11.62 -21.96
CA GLY A 380 8.35 -11.42 -20.55
C GLY A 380 9.72 -10.78 -20.42
N THR A 381 10.12 -10.49 -19.18
CA THR A 381 11.44 -9.94 -18.87
C THR A 381 12.38 -11.06 -18.46
N ILE A 382 13.55 -11.11 -19.06
CA ILE A 382 14.53 -12.18 -18.86
C ILE A 382 15.77 -11.62 -18.17
N ARG A 383 16.31 -12.36 -17.19
CA ARG A 383 17.55 -12.02 -16.51
C ARG A 383 18.31 -13.25 -16.04
N VAL A 384 19.61 -13.11 -15.82
CA VAL A 384 20.41 -14.07 -15.03
C VAL A 384 20.51 -13.55 -13.59
N THR A 385 20.23 -14.39 -12.61
CA THR A 385 20.27 -14.04 -11.18
C THR A 385 21.70 -13.70 -10.72
N SER A 386 21.84 -13.09 -9.53
CA SER A 386 23.14 -12.68 -8.98
C SER A 386 24.14 -13.82 -8.78
N GLY A 387 23.66 -15.06 -8.62
CA GLY A 387 24.49 -16.27 -8.52
C GLY A 387 25.11 -16.72 -9.85
N GLY A 388 24.70 -16.14 -10.98
CA GLY A 388 25.29 -16.38 -12.29
C GLY A 388 24.91 -17.71 -12.96
N ASN A 389 24.30 -18.65 -12.24
CA ASN A 389 23.94 -19.99 -12.74
C ASN A 389 22.43 -20.23 -12.89
N THR A 390 21.59 -19.24 -12.59
CA THR A 390 20.12 -19.36 -12.75
C THR A 390 19.62 -18.27 -13.67
N ALA A 391 18.90 -18.64 -14.72
CA ALA A 391 18.13 -17.71 -15.55
C ALA A 391 16.69 -17.63 -15.06
N ALA A 392 16.12 -16.43 -15.12
CA ALA A 392 14.76 -16.10 -14.71
C ALA A 392 14.00 -15.45 -15.86
N PHE A 393 12.74 -15.88 -16.05
CA PHE A 393 11.78 -15.27 -16.96
C PHE A 393 10.58 -14.81 -16.12
N LEU A 394 10.39 -13.49 -16.04
CA LEU A 394 9.23 -12.88 -15.40
C LEU A 394 8.10 -12.77 -16.42
N ALA A 395 7.07 -13.58 -16.23
CA ALA A 395 5.93 -13.62 -17.13
C ALA A 395 4.91 -12.51 -16.80
N PRO A 396 4.16 -12.02 -17.81
CA PRO A 396 2.97 -11.21 -17.58
C PRO A 396 1.89 -12.08 -16.91
N ILE A 397 0.77 -11.47 -16.54
CA ILE A 397 -0.38 -12.23 -16.04
C ILE A 397 -0.80 -13.24 -17.11
N LEU A 398 -0.75 -14.52 -16.76
CA LEU A 398 -1.07 -15.62 -17.66
C LEU A 398 -2.58 -15.92 -17.62
N ALA A 399 -3.09 -16.51 -18.69
CA ALA A 399 -4.47 -16.96 -18.74
C ALA A 399 -4.64 -18.21 -17.86
N ASN A 400 -5.78 -18.32 -17.20
CA ASN A 400 -6.13 -19.43 -16.33
C ASN A 400 -6.45 -20.71 -17.12
N SER A 401 -6.24 -21.89 -16.51
CA SER A 401 -6.47 -23.21 -17.13
C SER A 401 -5.75 -23.40 -18.47
N MET A 402 -4.60 -22.76 -18.65
CA MET A 402 -3.83 -22.84 -19.89
C MET A 402 -2.53 -23.59 -19.67
N SER A 403 -2.16 -24.40 -20.65
CA SER A 403 -0.85 -25.03 -20.68
C SER A 403 0.16 -24.10 -21.34
N TYR A 404 1.31 -23.94 -20.70
CA TYR A 404 2.45 -23.19 -21.21
C TYR A 404 3.66 -24.10 -21.32
N THR A 405 4.51 -23.84 -22.32
CA THR A 405 5.78 -24.55 -22.52
C THR A 405 6.93 -23.56 -22.45
N ALA A 406 7.81 -23.72 -21.47
CA ALA A 406 9.05 -22.97 -21.40
C ALA A 406 10.17 -23.76 -22.09
N ILE A 407 11.05 -23.06 -22.80
CA ILE A 407 12.09 -23.63 -23.65
C ILE A 407 13.38 -22.88 -23.40
N VAL A 408 14.43 -23.62 -23.05
CA VAL A 408 15.82 -23.20 -23.12
C VAL A 408 16.44 -23.82 -24.37
N THR A 409 17.02 -23.00 -25.25
CA THR A 409 17.65 -23.48 -26.48
C THR A 409 19.14 -23.75 -26.29
N THR A 410 19.75 -24.40 -27.27
CA THR A 410 21.22 -24.56 -27.35
C THR A 410 21.97 -23.24 -27.59
N GLY A 411 21.27 -22.12 -27.69
CA GLY A 411 21.87 -20.79 -27.78
C GLY A 411 22.34 -20.23 -26.43
N ILE A 412 21.88 -20.79 -25.30
CA ILE A 412 22.45 -20.46 -23.99
C ILE A 412 23.83 -21.11 -23.88
N MET A 413 24.81 -20.33 -23.44
CA MET A 413 26.22 -20.73 -23.30
C MET A 413 26.69 -20.51 -21.86
N ASP A 414 27.69 -21.28 -21.42
CA ASP A 414 28.45 -20.96 -20.22
C ASP A 414 29.40 -19.76 -20.46
N LEU A 415 30.13 -19.37 -19.42
CA LEU A 415 31.15 -18.30 -19.54
C LEU A 415 32.35 -18.71 -20.40
N ALA A 416 32.57 -20.00 -20.61
CA ALA A 416 33.66 -20.55 -21.42
C ALA A 416 33.31 -20.67 -22.92
N GLY A 417 32.06 -20.40 -23.29
CA GLY A 417 31.52 -20.46 -24.64
C GLY A 417 30.97 -21.82 -25.05
N ASN A 418 30.79 -22.77 -24.12
CA ASN A 418 30.16 -24.05 -24.44
C ASN A 418 28.63 -23.91 -24.42
N PRO A 419 27.92 -24.32 -25.50
CA PRO A 419 26.47 -24.24 -25.54
C PRO A 419 25.81 -25.34 -24.73
N VAL A 420 24.62 -25.09 -24.17
CA VAL A 420 23.76 -26.14 -23.62
C VAL A 420 23.63 -27.27 -24.66
N ALA A 421 23.95 -28.50 -24.26
CA ALA A 421 24.14 -29.61 -25.21
C ALA A 421 22.89 -29.97 -26.04
N ALA A 422 21.70 -29.75 -25.50
CA ALA A 422 20.42 -29.93 -26.18
C ALA A 422 19.38 -28.99 -25.61
N SER A 423 18.46 -28.51 -26.45
CA SER A 423 17.33 -27.69 -25.97
C SER A 423 16.54 -28.45 -24.90
N TYR A 424 16.18 -27.75 -23.83
CA TYR A 424 15.40 -28.28 -22.72
C TYR A 424 14.05 -27.57 -22.69
N SER A 425 12.96 -28.34 -22.75
CA SER A 425 11.60 -27.80 -22.65
C SER A 425 10.87 -28.45 -21.50
N TRP A 426 10.08 -27.66 -20.78
CA TRP A 426 9.17 -28.15 -19.76
C TRP A 426 7.82 -27.46 -19.86
N THR A 427 6.78 -28.13 -19.38
CA THR A 427 5.42 -27.61 -19.40
C THR A 427 4.94 -27.32 -17.98
N PHE A 428 3.93 -26.45 -17.88
CA PHE A 428 3.14 -26.26 -16.67
C PHE A 428 1.73 -25.84 -17.06
N THR A 429 0.76 -26.04 -16.17
CA THR A 429 -0.62 -25.56 -16.34
C THR A 429 -0.94 -24.52 -15.27
N THR A 430 -1.52 -23.41 -15.71
CA THR A 430 -1.98 -22.36 -14.80
C THR A 430 -3.24 -22.79 -14.08
N GLU A 431 -3.40 -22.28 -12.86
CA GLU A 431 -4.59 -22.47 -12.04
C GLU A 431 -5.87 -22.22 -12.82
N ALA A 432 -6.92 -22.95 -12.47
CA ALA A 432 -8.24 -22.68 -13.02
C ALA A 432 -8.72 -21.29 -12.56
N PRO A 433 -9.52 -20.58 -13.38
CA PRO A 433 -10.04 -19.28 -12.97
C PRO A 433 -10.81 -19.52 -11.69
N GLY A 434 -10.32 -18.93 -10.59
CA GLY A 434 -10.78 -19.24 -9.25
C GLY A 434 -12.31 -19.21 -9.19
N LEU A 435 -12.93 -20.39 -9.16
CA LEU A 435 -14.38 -20.54 -9.01
C LEU A 435 -14.86 -20.18 -7.60
N GLY A 436 -14.01 -19.55 -6.78
CA GLY A 436 -14.26 -19.36 -5.35
C GLY A 436 -14.36 -20.70 -4.60
N THR A 437 -13.71 -21.75 -5.10
CA THR A 437 -13.67 -23.08 -4.47
C THR A 437 -12.34 -23.28 -3.75
N TRP A 438 -12.42 -23.72 -2.49
CA TRP A 438 -11.24 -24.06 -1.68
C TRP A 438 -10.53 -25.28 -2.24
N GLN A 439 -9.23 -25.16 -2.48
CA GLN A 439 -8.35 -26.29 -2.73
C GLN A 439 -7.61 -26.62 -1.44
N ALA A 440 -7.60 -27.90 -1.07
CA ALA A 440 -6.83 -28.36 0.08
C ALA A 440 -5.34 -28.27 -0.27
N THR A 441 -4.56 -27.66 0.62
CA THR A 441 -3.10 -27.64 0.53
C THR A 441 -2.53 -28.92 1.13
N SER A 442 -1.29 -29.23 0.79
CA SER A 442 -0.55 -30.35 1.36
C SER A 442 -0.51 -30.26 2.89
N THR A 443 -0.70 -31.41 3.53
CA THR A 443 -0.55 -31.58 4.98
C THR A 443 0.77 -32.26 5.34
N HIS A 444 1.58 -32.60 4.34
CA HIS A 444 2.87 -33.24 4.55
C HIS A 444 3.84 -32.26 5.22
N HIS A 445 4.38 -32.63 6.39
CA HIS A 445 5.19 -31.75 7.26
C HIS A 445 4.49 -30.49 7.78
N ALA A 446 3.18 -30.36 7.61
CA ALA A 446 2.42 -29.28 8.21
C ALA A 446 2.50 -29.35 9.75
N PRO A 447 2.43 -28.20 10.46
CA PRO A 447 2.29 -28.19 11.89
C PRO A 447 1.05 -29.00 12.30
N SER A 448 1.14 -29.69 13.44
CA SER A 448 -0.03 -30.34 14.04
C SER A 448 -1.21 -29.37 14.15
N GLU A 449 -2.43 -29.88 14.00
CA GLU A 449 -3.67 -29.11 14.17
C GLU A 449 -3.61 -28.25 15.43
N ARG A 450 -3.83 -26.93 15.30
CA ARG A 450 -3.62 -25.98 16.39
C ARG A 450 -4.52 -24.75 16.31
N ILE A 451 -4.84 -24.19 17.47
CA ILE A 451 -5.59 -22.94 17.62
C ILE A 451 -4.77 -21.89 18.36
N TRP A 452 -5.13 -20.62 18.21
CA TRP A 452 -4.48 -19.49 18.90
C TRP A 452 -2.96 -19.38 18.65
N HIS A 453 -2.53 -19.89 17.50
CA HIS A 453 -1.22 -19.68 16.90
C HIS A 453 -1.20 -18.34 16.15
N THR A 454 -0.03 -17.92 15.71
CA THR A 454 0.11 -16.79 14.77
C THR A 454 0.69 -17.25 13.45
N ALA A 455 0.37 -16.53 12.39
CA ALA A 455 0.97 -16.69 11.08
C ALA A 455 1.45 -15.34 10.55
N VAL A 456 2.56 -15.33 9.82
CA VAL A 456 3.05 -14.14 9.09
C VAL A 456 3.36 -14.50 7.64
N TRP A 457 3.22 -13.53 6.73
CA TRP A 457 3.56 -13.67 5.32
C TRP A 457 4.90 -12.98 5.04
N THR A 458 5.84 -13.71 4.43
CA THR A 458 7.18 -13.18 4.14
C THR A 458 7.26 -12.36 2.85
N GLY A 459 6.24 -12.47 2.00
CA GLY A 459 6.28 -12.06 0.59
C GLY A 459 6.23 -13.26 -0.36
N SER A 460 6.72 -14.42 0.08
CA SER A 460 6.81 -15.66 -0.72
C SER A 460 6.37 -16.92 0.03
N GLU A 461 6.43 -16.93 1.36
CA GLU A 461 6.08 -18.07 2.22
C GLU A 461 5.23 -17.61 3.40
N MET A 462 4.42 -18.52 3.95
CA MET A 462 3.70 -18.29 5.21
C MET A 462 4.44 -19.00 6.34
N ILE A 463 4.74 -18.30 7.43
CA ILE A 463 5.34 -18.91 8.63
C ILE A 463 4.27 -19.00 9.72
N VAL A 464 4.07 -20.20 10.28
CA VAL A 464 3.13 -20.47 11.39
C VAL A 464 3.91 -20.89 12.62
N TRP A 465 3.60 -20.32 13.79
CA TRP A 465 4.28 -20.68 15.03
C TRP A 465 3.37 -20.64 16.26
N GLY A 466 3.68 -21.51 17.22
CA GLY A 466 3.07 -21.56 18.55
C GLY A 466 1.63 -22.07 18.54
N GLY A 467 0.84 -21.63 19.51
CA GLY A 467 -0.57 -21.99 19.67
C GLY A 467 -0.79 -23.21 20.57
N TRP A 468 -1.97 -23.80 20.47
CA TRP A 468 -2.40 -24.97 21.23
C TRP A 468 -2.78 -26.08 20.27
N ALA A 469 -2.03 -27.19 20.29
CA ALA A 469 -2.31 -28.34 19.45
C ALA A 469 -3.41 -29.23 20.02
N ASN A 470 -4.22 -29.83 19.14
CA ASN A 470 -5.14 -30.90 19.51
C ASN A 470 -4.32 -32.07 20.09
N TYR A 471 -4.63 -32.49 21.32
CA TYR A 471 -3.93 -33.55 22.09
C TYR A 471 -2.45 -33.28 22.46
N GLY A 472 -1.82 -32.23 21.93
CA GLY A 472 -0.42 -31.87 22.19
C GLY A 472 -0.20 -30.70 23.15
N GLY A 473 -1.25 -29.95 23.51
CA GLY A 473 -1.14 -28.79 24.40
C GLY A 473 -0.43 -27.60 23.76
N LEU A 474 0.11 -26.69 24.58
CA LEU A 474 0.85 -25.51 24.09
C LEU A 474 2.05 -25.91 23.24
N GLN A 475 2.30 -25.15 22.18
CA GLN A 475 3.35 -25.41 21.22
C GLN A 475 4.42 -24.31 21.24
N ASN A 476 5.67 -24.71 21.12
CA ASN A 476 6.81 -23.86 20.74
C ASN A 476 7.35 -24.19 19.34
N THR A 477 6.58 -24.97 18.58
CA THR A 477 6.91 -25.45 17.24
C THR A 477 6.23 -24.61 16.16
N GLY A 478 6.78 -24.66 14.94
CA GLY A 478 6.21 -24.01 13.77
C GLY A 478 6.65 -24.65 12.46
N ALA A 479 6.14 -24.12 11.35
CA ALA A 479 6.58 -24.48 10.01
C ALA A 479 6.39 -23.31 9.04
N ARG A 480 7.15 -23.33 7.94
CA ARG A 480 6.97 -22.46 6.79
C ARG A 480 6.26 -23.21 5.66
N TYR A 481 5.33 -22.55 5.00
CA TYR A 481 4.57 -23.05 3.87
C TYR A 481 4.93 -22.26 2.62
N ASN A 482 5.37 -22.97 1.59
CA ASN A 482 5.62 -22.40 0.27
C ASN A 482 4.42 -22.71 -0.64
N PRO A 483 3.59 -21.71 -0.98
CA PRO A 483 2.40 -21.90 -1.80
C PRO A 483 2.69 -22.18 -3.27
N VAL A 484 3.89 -21.87 -3.78
CA VAL A 484 4.28 -22.19 -5.17
C VAL A 484 4.53 -23.69 -5.31
N THR A 485 5.11 -24.31 -4.29
CA THR A 485 5.43 -25.75 -4.29
C THR A 485 4.40 -26.61 -3.56
N ASP A 486 3.46 -26.01 -2.84
CA ASP A 486 2.54 -26.68 -1.91
C ASP A 486 3.27 -27.59 -0.89
N VAL A 487 4.34 -27.08 -0.29
CA VAL A 487 5.18 -27.83 0.66
C VAL A 487 5.32 -27.07 1.97
N TRP A 488 5.20 -27.81 3.08
CA TRP A 488 5.59 -27.35 4.40
C TRP A 488 7.00 -27.80 4.76
N ALA A 489 7.76 -26.93 5.40
CA ALA A 489 9.03 -27.25 6.04
C ALA A 489 8.98 -26.85 7.52
N PRO A 490 9.31 -27.74 8.46
CA PRO A 490 9.41 -27.37 9.87
C PRO A 490 10.49 -26.30 10.05
N ILE A 491 10.28 -25.38 10.98
CA ILE A 491 11.30 -24.40 11.37
C ILE A 491 12.00 -24.85 12.65
N SER A 492 13.22 -24.39 12.84
CA SER A 492 14.05 -24.72 13.99
C SER A 492 13.42 -24.31 15.32
N ASN A 493 13.68 -25.12 16.35
CA ASN A 493 13.36 -24.79 17.75
C ASN A 493 14.59 -24.26 18.51
N ILE A 494 15.75 -24.13 17.85
CA ILE A 494 16.98 -23.65 18.47
C ILE A 494 16.82 -22.17 18.80
N GLY A 495 16.84 -21.86 20.11
CA GLY A 495 16.62 -20.51 20.62
C GLY A 495 15.15 -20.06 20.65
N ALA A 496 14.22 -20.93 20.28
CA ALA A 496 12.80 -20.59 20.22
C ALA A 496 12.26 -20.22 21.61
N PRO A 497 11.31 -19.26 21.70
CA PRO A 497 10.73 -18.88 22.97
C PRO A 497 9.84 -20.01 23.50
N SER A 498 9.59 -20.04 24.81
CA SER A 498 8.76 -21.08 25.44
C SER A 498 7.37 -21.19 24.80
N GLU A 499 6.77 -22.37 24.88
CA GLU A 499 5.46 -22.67 24.32
C GLU A 499 4.38 -21.70 24.81
N ARG A 500 3.53 -21.25 23.88
CA ARG A 500 2.56 -20.17 24.15
C ARG A 500 1.41 -20.09 23.16
N ARG A 501 0.30 -19.53 23.60
CA ARG A 501 -0.87 -19.14 22.78
C ARG A 501 -1.22 -17.66 22.98
N TYR A 502 -2.08 -17.10 22.14
CA TYR A 502 -2.56 -15.71 22.26
C TYR A 502 -1.47 -14.63 22.26
N HIS A 503 -0.29 -14.98 21.73
CA HIS A 503 0.80 -14.06 21.46
C HIS A 503 0.51 -13.31 20.15
N THR A 504 1.26 -12.24 19.89
CA THR A 504 1.29 -11.60 18.58
C THR A 504 2.57 -11.96 17.84
N ALA A 505 2.48 -12.00 16.51
CA ALA A 505 3.64 -12.06 15.64
C ALA A 505 3.56 -10.98 14.56
N ILE A 506 4.71 -10.43 14.17
CA ILE A 506 4.85 -9.50 13.05
C ILE A 506 5.99 -9.95 12.13
N TRP A 507 5.92 -9.55 10.85
CA TRP A 507 7.00 -9.71 9.89
C TRP A 507 7.71 -8.37 9.71
N THR A 508 9.04 -8.35 9.84
CA THR A 508 9.84 -7.12 9.70
C THR A 508 10.18 -6.79 8.24
N GLY A 509 9.96 -7.73 7.32
CA GLY A 509 10.58 -7.75 5.99
C GLY A 509 11.68 -8.80 5.87
N SER A 510 12.28 -9.22 6.99
CA SER A 510 13.37 -10.19 7.03
C SER A 510 13.27 -11.23 8.15
N GLU A 511 12.57 -10.91 9.25
CA GLU A 511 12.45 -11.76 10.44
C GLU A 511 11.01 -11.75 10.96
N MET A 512 10.60 -12.85 11.59
CA MET A 512 9.34 -12.90 12.36
C MET A 512 9.63 -12.58 13.83
N ILE A 513 8.93 -11.62 14.43
CA ILE A 513 9.04 -11.34 15.87
C ILE A 513 7.80 -11.87 16.57
N VAL A 514 7.97 -12.68 17.61
CA VAL A 514 6.91 -13.17 18.49
C VAL A 514 7.07 -12.56 19.88
N TRP A 515 5.99 -12.06 20.48
CA TRP A 515 6.02 -11.51 21.84
C TRP A 515 4.75 -11.77 22.64
N GLY A 516 4.92 -11.90 23.97
CA GLY A 516 3.85 -12.01 24.95
C GLY A 516 3.12 -13.35 24.90
N GLY A 517 1.83 -13.33 25.23
CA GLY A 517 0.96 -14.50 25.22
C GLY A 517 0.87 -15.22 26.56
N GLU A 518 0.29 -16.42 26.52
CA GLU A 518 0.04 -17.27 27.67
C GLU A 518 0.77 -18.62 27.51
N GLY A 519 1.61 -18.96 28.48
CA GLY A 519 2.39 -20.19 28.53
C GLY A 519 1.81 -21.26 29.45
N ILE A 520 2.65 -22.23 29.83
CA ILE A 520 2.28 -23.37 30.68
C ILE A 520 1.67 -22.88 32.00
N SER A 521 0.71 -23.64 32.52
CA SER A 521 0.03 -23.35 33.78
C SER A 521 -0.57 -21.95 33.82
N PHE A 522 -1.07 -21.48 32.66
CA PHE A 522 -1.71 -20.18 32.52
C PHE A 522 -0.78 -18.99 32.82
N SER A 523 0.54 -19.18 32.78
CA SER A 523 1.52 -18.11 32.98
C SER A 523 1.36 -17.04 31.90
N VAL A 524 1.30 -15.77 32.31
CA VAL A 524 1.28 -14.67 31.35
C VAL A 524 2.71 -14.25 31.07
N LEU A 525 3.06 -14.08 29.80
CA LEU A 525 4.44 -13.87 29.36
C LEU A 525 4.66 -12.42 28.92
N ASN A 526 5.85 -11.88 29.24
CA ASN A 526 6.39 -10.62 28.69
C ASN A 526 7.67 -10.86 27.88
N SER A 527 7.93 -12.11 27.50
CA SER A 527 9.09 -12.54 26.73
C SER A 527 8.75 -12.81 25.28
N GLY A 528 9.76 -12.84 24.42
CA GLY A 528 9.62 -13.11 23.00
C GLY A 528 10.93 -13.51 22.35
N ALA A 529 10.90 -13.70 21.03
CA ALA A 529 12.09 -13.95 20.22
C ALA A 529 11.83 -13.53 18.76
N ARG A 530 12.91 -13.28 18.03
CA ARG A 530 12.91 -13.04 16.57
C ARG A 530 13.45 -14.26 15.84
N TYR A 531 12.76 -14.70 14.79
CA TYR A 531 13.11 -15.83 13.95
C TYR A 531 13.62 -15.35 12.60
N ASN A 532 14.81 -15.80 12.23
CA ASN A 532 15.43 -15.51 10.94
C ASN A 532 15.31 -16.72 10.01
N PRO A 533 14.48 -16.66 8.94
CA PRO A 533 14.25 -17.81 8.05
C PRO A 533 15.42 -18.13 7.11
N VAL A 534 16.38 -17.21 6.93
CA VAL A 534 17.60 -17.45 6.13
C VAL A 534 18.57 -18.35 6.88
N THR A 535 18.71 -18.13 8.19
CA THR A 535 19.60 -18.91 9.06
C THR A 535 18.89 -20.04 9.81
N ASP A 536 17.56 -20.05 9.83
CA ASP A 536 16.72 -20.98 10.60
C ASP A 536 17.07 -20.98 12.11
N VAL A 537 17.22 -19.78 12.68
CA VAL A 537 17.58 -19.59 14.10
C VAL A 537 16.66 -18.56 14.76
N TRP A 538 16.29 -18.84 16.01
CA TRP A 538 15.62 -17.88 16.88
C TRP A 538 16.63 -17.17 17.78
N THR A 539 16.45 -15.86 17.91
CA THR A 539 17.20 -15.03 18.84
C THR A 539 16.24 -14.44 19.89
N PRO A 540 16.42 -14.71 21.19
CA PRO A 540 15.63 -14.06 22.24
C PRO A 540 15.73 -12.54 22.15
N ILE A 541 14.62 -11.85 22.43
CA ILE A 541 14.61 -10.38 22.48
C ILE A 541 14.63 -9.89 23.93
N SER A 542 15.17 -8.70 24.13
CA SER A 542 15.31 -8.07 25.44
C SER A 542 13.95 -7.86 26.13
N ASN A 543 13.96 -7.95 27.46
CA ASN A 543 12.85 -7.55 28.32
C ASN A 543 13.06 -6.15 28.95
N ILE A 544 14.18 -5.47 28.64
CA ILE A 544 14.48 -4.15 29.19
C ILE A 544 13.51 -3.14 28.58
N GLY A 545 12.67 -2.53 29.44
CA GLY A 545 11.63 -1.58 29.03
C GLY A 545 10.37 -2.23 28.45
N ALA A 546 10.31 -3.57 28.39
CA ALA A 546 9.17 -4.28 27.83
C ALA A 546 7.90 -4.03 28.66
N PRO A 547 6.71 -4.03 28.03
CA PRO A 547 5.47 -3.82 28.75
C PRO A 547 5.17 -5.03 29.66
N SER A 548 4.30 -4.85 30.65
CA SER A 548 3.91 -5.93 31.57
C SER A 548 3.41 -7.15 30.80
N ALA A 549 3.61 -8.34 31.35
CA ALA A 549 3.15 -9.59 30.76
C ALA A 549 1.67 -9.52 30.38
N ARG A 550 1.33 -9.93 29.15
CA ARG A 550 -0.02 -9.79 28.60
C ARG A 550 -0.30 -10.75 27.45
N TYR A 551 -1.56 -11.04 27.22
CA TYR A 551 -2.09 -11.77 26.07
C TYR A 551 -3.31 -11.05 25.50
N TRP A 552 -3.75 -11.41 24.29
CA TRP A 552 -4.80 -10.69 23.54
C TRP A 552 -4.52 -9.19 23.32
N HIS A 553 -3.24 -8.81 23.37
CA HIS A 553 -2.75 -7.51 22.94
C HIS A 553 -2.62 -7.50 21.42
N MET A 554 -2.53 -6.30 20.85
CA MET A 554 -2.27 -6.12 19.42
C MET A 554 -0.83 -5.71 19.19
N ALA A 555 -0.32 -6.03 17.99
CA ALA A 555 0.98 -5.58 17.53
C ALA A 555 0.93 -5.13 16.07
N VAL A 556 1.69 -4.09 15.75
CA VAL A 556 1.89 -3.61 14.38
C VAL A 556 3.38 -3.39 14.10
N TRP A 557 3.77 -3.52 12.83
CA TRP A 557 5.11 -3.20 12.35
C TRP A 557 5.12 -1.84 11.67
N THR A 558 6.01 -0.93 12.09
CA THR A 558 6.10 0.42 11.52
C THR A 558 6.93 0.48 10.24
N GLY A 559 7.66 -0.58 9.91
CA GLY A 559 8.79 -0.57 8.98
C GLY A 559 10.14 -0.65 9.71
N SER A 560 10.20 -0.25 10.98
CA SER A 560 11.43 -0.24 11.78
C SER A 560 11.26 -0.68 13.24
N GLU A 561 10.06 -0.58 13.80
CA GLU A 561 9.75 -0.92 15.19
C GLU A 561 8.46 -1.77 15.27
N MET A 562 8.40 -2.67 16.25
CA MET A 562 7.16 -3.35 16.63
C MET A 562 6.47 -2.54 17.73
N ILE A 563 5.22 -2.15 17.54
CA ILE A 563 4.42 -1.49 18.59
C ILE A 563 3.47 -2.52 19.17
N VAL A 564 3.50 -2.72 20.49
CA VAL A 564 2.55 -3.55 21.24
C VAL A 564 1.65 -2.64 22.08
N TRP A 565 0.34 -2.89 22.07
CA TRP A 565 -0.59 -2.12 22.91
C TRP A 565 -1.81 -2.94 23.36
N GLY A 566 -2.39 -2.56 24.49
CA GLY A 566 -3.59 -3.17 25.04
C GLY A 566 -3.35 -4.57 25.61
N GLY A 567 -4.42 -5.35 25.70
CA GLY A 567 -4.39 -6.74 26.18
C GLY A 567 -4.69 -6.89 27.67
N TYR A 568 -4.61 -8.13 28.14
CA TYR A 568 -5.01 -8.52 29.49
C TYR A 568 -3.87 -9.26 30.21
N ASN A 569 -3.66 -8.95 31.50
CA ASN A 569 -2.57 -9.50 32.31
C ASN A 569 -3.08 -10.42 33.45
N ARG A 570 -4.32 -10.92 33.37
CA ARG A 570 -5.09 -11.63 34.42
C ARG A 570 -5.56 -10.80 35.62
N VAL A 571 -4.98 -9.65 35.86
CA VAL A 571 -5.38 -8.76 36.96
C VAL A 571 -6.25 -7.63 36.43
N SER A 572 -5.81 -7.01 35.34
CA SER A 572 -6.41 -5.84 34.73
C SER A 572 -6.30 -5.92 33.22
N VAL A 573 -7.30 -5.36 32.54
CA VAL A 573 -7.14 -4.98 31.14
C VAL A 573 -6.23 -3.75 31.10
N THR A 574 -5.38 -3.66 30.08
CA THR A 574 -4.35 -2.64 29.99
C THR A 574 -4.66 -1.62 28.89
N ASN A 575 -4.28 -0.36 29.11
CA ASN A 575 -4.27 0.72 28.13
C ASN A 575 -2.85 1.21 27.80
N SER A 576 -1.86 0.38 28.12
CA SER A 576 -0.44 0.69 27.98
C SER A 576 0.17 -0.12 26.85
N GLY A 577 1.31 0.34 26.35
CA GLY A 577 2.08 -0.33 25.31
C GLY A 577 3.56 -0.01 25.36
N ALA A 578 4.30 -0.54 24.38
CA ALA A 578 5.70 -0.20 24.16
C ALA A 578 6.09 -0.45 22.70
N ARG A 579 7.15 0.24 22.26
CA ARG A 579 7.77 0.09 20.95
C ARG A 579 9.08 -0.67 21.09
N TYR A 580 9.28 -1.71 20.30
CA TYR A 580 10.48 -2.52 20.27
C TYR A 580 11.27 -2.24 18.99
N ASN A 581 12.54 -1.88 19.15
CA ASN A 581 13.46 -1.71 18.04
C ASN A 581 14.39 -2.93 17.94
N PRO A 582 14.31 -3.75 16.87
CA PRO A 582 15.12 -4.96 16.74
C PRO A 582 16.60 -4.70 16.45
N VAL A 583 16.97 -3.50 15.98
CA VAL A 583 18.37 -3.12 15.74
C VAL A 583 19.09 -2.86 17.06
N THR A 584 18.43 -2.18 18.00
CA THR A 584 19.01 -1.86 19.31
C THR A 584 18.67 -2.88 20.40
N ASP A 585 17.69 -3.75 20.16
CA ASP A 585 17.13 -4.70 21.12
C ASP A 585 16.63 -4.03 22.41
N ILE A 586 15.93 -2.89 22.26
CA ILE A 586 15.40 -2.09 23.38
C ILE A 586 13.91 -1.82 23.17
N TRP A 587 13.16 -1.88 24.28
CA TRP A 587 11.77 -1.42 24.34
C TRP A 587 11.68 -0.01 24.93
N VAL A 588 10.82 0.81 24.34
CA VAL A 588 10.46 2.15 24.82
C VAL A 588 8.95 2.17 25.10
N PRO A 589 8.51 2.42 26.36
CA PRO A 589 7.09 2.53 26.68
C PRO A 589 6.40 3.60 25.83
N THR A 590 5.17 3.32 25.38
CA THR A 590 4.33 4.35 24.73
C THR A 590 3.73 5.27 25.77
N SER A 591 3.53 6.53 25.43
CA SER A 591 2.73 7.46 26.24
C SER A 591 1.32 6.94 26.50
N ASN A 592 0.79 7.24 27.70
CA ASN A 592 -0.61 7.03 28.06
C ASN A 592 -1.44 8.32 27.93
N ILE A 593 -0.82 9.44 27.55
CA ILE A 593 -1.51 10.74 27.40
C ILE A 593 -2.44 10.65 26.20
N GLY A 594 -3.75 10.80 26.45
CA GLY A 594 -4.78 10.69 25.41
C GLY A 594 -5.07 9.25 24.96
N ALA A 595 -4.44 8.25 25.59
CA ALA A 595 -4.63 6.85 25.21
C ALA A 595 -6.09 6.41 25.42
N PRO A 596 -6.63 5.58 24.52
CA PRO A 596 -7.99 5.07 24.68
C PRO A 596 -8.09 4.18 25.92
N SER A 597 -9.32 3.97 26.43
CA SER A 597 -9.54 3.15 27.64
C SER A 597 -8.98 1.74 27.49
N ALA A 598 -8.66 1.09 28.62
CA ALA A 598 -8.06 -0.24 28.61
C ALA A 598 -8.96 -1.26 27.91
N ARG A 599 -8.37 -2.04 26.98
CA ARG A 599 -9.09 -3.00 26.14
C ARG A 599 -8.24 -4.20 25.73
N TYR A 600 -8.92 -5.26 25.33
CA TYR A 600 -8.38 -6.43 24.63
C TYR A 600 -9.40 -6.90 23.58
N TRP A 601 -8.99 -7.76 22.64
CA TRP A 601 -9.79 -8.10 21.44
C TRP A 601 -10.21 -6.89 20.59
N ASP A 602 -9.52 -5.77 20.80
CA ASP A 602 -9.42 -4.67 19.87
C ASP A 602 -8.70 -5.13 18.59
N MET A 603 -8.81 -4.31 17.56
CA MET A 603 -8.02 -4.48 16.34
C MET A 603 -7.15 -3.24 16.15
N ALA A 604 -5.92 -3.47 15.70
CA ALA A 604 -4.97 -2.43 15.39
C ALA A 604 -4.57 -2.49 13.91
N VAL A 605 -4.41 -1.33 13.28
CA VAL A 605 -3.85 -1.21 11.93
C VAL A 605 -2.72 -0.18 11.91
N TRP A 606 -1.74 -0.38 11.03
CA TRP A 606 -0.70 0.60 10.75
C TRP A 606 -1.03 1.39 9.49
N THR A 607 -1.03 2.73 9.58
CA THR A 607 -1.35 3.58 8.43
C THR A 607 -0.16 3.87 7.52
N GLY A 608 1.06 3.53 7.96
CA GLY A 608 2.31 4.07 7.42
C GLY A 608 2.95 5.11 8.35
N SER A 609 2.16 5.76 9.22
CA SER A 609 2.64 6.79 10.14
C SER A 609 2.04 6.73 11.55
N GLU A 610 0.86 6.11 11.72
CA GLU A 610 0.13 6.02 12.98
C GLU A 610 -0.41 4.60 13.19
N MET A 611 -0.49 4.17 14.44
CA MET A 611 -1.25 2.97 14.82
C MET A 611 -2.66 3.39 15.20
N ILE A 612 -3.67 2.82 14.55
CA ILE A 612 -5.08 3.06 14.90
C ILE A 612 -5.59 1.83 15.64
N VAL A 613 -6.15 2.03 16.84
CA VAL A 613 -6.81 0.99 17.63
C VAL A 613 -8.29 1.35 17.78
N TRP A 614 -9.18 0.38 17.58
CA TRP A 614 -10.62 0.62 17.75
C TRP A 614 -11.38 -0.59 18.28
N GLY A 615 -12.46 -0.31 19.01
CA GLY A 615 -13.38 -1.31 19.57
C GLY A 615 -12.75 -2.14 20.69
N GLY A 616 -13.14 -3.41 20.77
CA GLY A 616 -12.63 -4.35 21.77
C GLY A 616 -13.50 -4.43 23.01
N TYR A 617 -12.95 -5.00 24.08
CA TYR A 617 -13.66 -5.28 25.32
C TYR A 617 -12.91 -4.72 26.53
N GLY A 618 -13.61 -3.97 27.37
CA GLY A 618 -13.13 -3.40 28.63
C GLY A 618 -13.76 -4.06 29.86
N LEU A 619 -13.18 -3.77 31.03
CA LEU A 619 -13.74 -4.15 32.34
C LEU A 619 -14.56 -2.99 32.93
N PRO A 620 -15.65 -3.26 33.69
CA PRO A 620 -16.01 -4.56 34.26
C PRO A 620 -16.73 -5.54 33.33
N SER A 621 -17.21 -5.14 32.14
CA SER A 621 -17.71 -6.01 31.05
C SER A 621 -18.40 -5.17 29.97
N ASN A 622 -17.64 -4.44 29.14
CA ASN A 622 -18.23 -3.60 28.10
C ASN A 622 -17.51 -3.74 26.77
N SER A 623 -18.28 -4.08 25.74
CA SER A 623 -17.90 -3.84 24.35
C SER A 623 -17.69 -2.35 24.12
N LEU A 624 -16.67 -2.00 23.34
CA LEU A 624 -16.28 -0.62 23.11
C LEU A 624 -16.58 -0.21 21.65
N ASP A 625 -16.95 1.06 21.47
CA ASP A 625 -17.09 1.77 20.18
C ASP A 625 -16.09 2.94 20.08
N SER A 626 -15.16 3.04 21.03
CA SER A 626 -14.11 4.06 21.06
C SER A 626 -12.81 3.53 20.47
N GLY A 627 -11.92 4.44 20.08
CA GLY A 627 -10.59 4.13 19.60
C GLY A 627 -9.60 5.28 19.81
N GLY A 628 -8.37 5.07 19.36
CA GLY A 628 -7.31 6.07 19.41
C GLY A 628 -6.29 5.86 18.31
N ARG A 629 -5.64 6.94 17.92
CA ARG A 629 -4.53 6.98 16.96
C ARG A 629 -3.26 7.33 17.70
N TYR A 630 -2.26 6.48 17.61
CA TYR A 630 -0.95 6.67 18.22
C TYR A 630 0.06 7.06 17.16
N ASN A 631 0.72 8.19 17.35
CA ASN A 631 1.80 8.65 16.50
C ASN A 631 3.15 8.41 17.22
N PRO A 632 4.00 7.48 16.74
CA PRO A 632 5.28 7.17 17.38
C PRO A 632 6.34 8.28 17.23
N ALA A 633 6.18 9.21 16.28
CA ALA A 633 7.10 10.34 16.11
C ALA A 633 6.89 11.42 17.18
N THR A 634 5.65 11.59 17.66
CA THR A 634 5.32 12.54 18.72
C THR A 634 5.09 11.88 20.09
N ASP A 635 4.95 10.56 20.12
CA ASP A 635 4.57 9.77 21.30
C ASP A 635 3.25 10.27 21.96
N VAL A 636 2.24 10.55 21.13
CA VAL A 636 0.94 11.05 21.58
C VAL A 636 -0.19 10.22 20.99
N TRP A 637 -1.24 10.01 21.81
CA TRP A 637 -2.50 9.46 21.36
C TRP A 637 -3.53 10.55 21.09
N VAL A 638 -4.27 10.40 20.00
CA VAL A 638 -5.43 11.23 19.65
C VAL A 638 -6.67 10.34 19.56
N PRO A 639 -7.77 10.62 20.29
CA PRO A 639 -9.01 9.86 20.16
C PRO A 639 -9.54 9.87 18.71
N THR A 640 -10.13 8.76 18.29
CA THR A 640 -10.91 8.75 17.03
C THR A 640 -12.23 9.47 17.23
N SER A 641 -12.77 10.08 16.18
CA SER A 641 -14.10 10.70 16.21
C SER A 641 -15.21 9.73 16.66
N ASN A 642 -16.16 10.28 17.44
CA ASN A 642 -17.39 9.60 17.87
C ASN A 642 -18.57 9.89 16.93
N THR A 643 -18.35 10.62 15.83
CA THR A 643 -19.40 10.96 14.86
C THR A 643 -19.57 9.81 13.87
N SER A 644 -20.81 9.33 13.70
CA SER A 644 -21.16 8.23 12.78
C SER A 644 -20.39 6.92 13.03
N VAL A 645 -19.94 6.74 14.28
CA VAL A 645 -19.18 5.56 14.72
C VAL A 645 -20.05 4.29 14.67
N PRO A 646 -19.51 3.14 14.25
CA PRO A 646 -20.26 1.88 14.30
C PRO A 646 -20.56 1.47 15.75
N SER A 647 -21.61 0.66 15.93
CA SER A 647 -22.01 0.14 17.25
C SER A 647 -20.85 -0.59 17.96
N VAL A 648 -20.89 -0.57 19.30
CA VAL A 648 -19.95 -1.31 20.16
C VAL A 648 -19.74 -2.75 19.69
N ARG A 649 -18.49 -3.22 19.71
CA ARG A 649 -18.14 -4.58 19.25
C ARG A 649 -16.75 -5.03 19.68
N TYR A 650 -16.61 -6.33 19.88
CA TYR A 650 -15.33 -7.03 19.97
C TYR A 650 -15.32 -8.24 19.03
N TYR A 651 -14.15 -8.87 18.83
CA TYR A 651 -13.97 -9.94 17.83
C TYR A 651 -14.40 -9.57 16.39
N HIS A 652 -14.40 -8.28 16.09
CA HIS A 652 -14.50 -7.77 14.73
C HIS A 652 -13.13 -7.88 14.06
N THR A 653 -13.06 -7.68 12.75
CA THR A 653 -11.78 -7.52 12.04
C THR A 653 -11.60 -6.08 11.61
N ALA A 654 -10.34 -5.64 11.54
CA ALA A 654 -9.97 -4.39 10.89
C ALA A 654 -8.92 -4.63 9.81
N VAL A 655 -9.02 -3.89 8.70
CA VAL A 655 -8.00 -3.88 7.63
C VAL A 655 -7.65 -2.45 7.24
N TRP A 656 -6.40 -2.23 6.84
CA TRP A 656 -5.95 -0.95 6.27
C TRP A 656 -6.00 -1.00 4.75
N THR A 657 -6.65 0.00 4.13
CA THR A 657 -6.76 0.07 2.67
C THR A 657 -5.60 0.78 1.98
N GLY A 658 -4.67 1.33 2.75
CA GLY A 658 -3.72 2.37 2.30
C GLY A 658 -4.19 3.79 2.61
N ARG A 659 -5.48 3.99 2.91
CA ARG A 659 -6.08 5.32 3.16
C ARG A 659 -7.09 5.34 4.30
N GLU A 660 -7.82 4.26 4.53
CA GLU A 660 -8.88 4.15 5.52
C GLU A 660 -8.77 2.82 6.27
N MET A 661 -9.17 2.82 7.54
CA MET A 661 -9.37 1.58 8.30
C MET A 661 -10.81 1.11 8.07
N ILE A 662 -11.00 -0.13 7.64
CA ILE A 662 -12.33 -0.75 7.55
C ILE A 662 -12.49 -1.70 8.72
N VAL A 663 -13.55 -1.50 9.52
CA VAL A 663 -13.99 -2.41 10.59
C VAL A 663 -15.26 -3.13 10.13
N TRP A 664 -15.33 -4.44 10.32
CA TRP A 664 -16.52 -5.22 9.96
C TRP A 664 -16.81 -6.39 10.91
N GLY A 665 -18.10 -6.69 11.07
CA GLY A 665 -18.61 -7.79 11.89
C GLY A 665 -18.34 -7.61 13.38
N GLY A 666 -18.09 -8.70 14.09
CA GLY A 666 -17.91 -8.72 15.54
C GLY A 666 -19.21 -9.00 16.29
N GLN A 667 -19.12 -8.97 17.61
CA GLN A 667 -20.27 -9.18 18.48
C GLN A 667 -20.31 -8.19 19.64
N ASP A 668 -21.51 -8.02 20.17
CA ASP A 668 -21.78 -7.39 21.45
C ASP A 668 -22.66 -8.32 22.27
N TYR A 669 -22.16 -8.83 23.39
CA TYR A 669 -22.81 -9.92 24.15
C TYR A 669 -23.23 -11.09 23.24
N SER A 670 -24.53 -11.36 23.13
CA SER A 670 -25.12 -12.41 22.29
C SER A 670 -25.48 -11.94 20.88
N TYR A 671 -25.26 -10.66 20.55
CA TYR A 671 -25.63 -10.06 19.28
C TYR A 671 -24.44 -10.03 18.32
N PHE A 672 -24.57 -10.76 17.22
CA PHE A 672 -23.59 -10.73 16.12
C PHE A 672 -23.90 -9.60 15.16
N SER A 673 -22.86 -8.96 14.62
CA SER A 673 -22.99 -7.89 13.62
C SER A 673 -22.64 -8.39 12.22
N ASN A 674 -23.40 -7.92 11.22
CA ASN A 674 -23.05 -7.98 9.79
C ASN A 674 -22.78 -6.59 9.20
N SER A 675 -22.65 -5.57 10.05
CA SER A 675 -22.36 -4.20 9.64
C SER A 675 -20.88 -3.86 9.80
N GLY A 676 -20.44 -2.82 9.11
CA GLY A 676 -19.10 -2.27 9.24
C GLY A 676 -19.07 -0.77 8.99
N ALA A 677 -17.90 -0.18 9.20
CA ALA A 677 -17.64 1.22 8.89
C ALA A 677 -16.19 1.41 8.44
N ARG A 678 -15.97 2.45 7.63
CA ARG A 678 -14.66 2.93 7.20
C ARG A 678 -14.32 4.20 7.97
N TYR A 679 -13.12 4.24 8.53
CA TYR A 679 -12.57 5.38 9.25
C TYR A 679 -11.45 6.01 8.44
N ASN A 680 -11.58 7.30 8.16
CA ASN A 680 -10.58 8.08 7.47
C ASN A 680 -9.79 8.94 8.48
N PRO A 681 -8.50 8.66 8.72
CA PRO A 681 -7.71 9.39 9.71
C PRO A 681 -7.38 10.83 9.27
N VAL A 682 -7.46 11.15 7.97
CA VAL A 682 -7.22 12.52 7.46
C VAL A 682 -8.38 13.44 7.80
N THR A 683 -9.62 12.96 7.63
CA THR A 683 -10.82 13.74 7.95
C THR A 683 -11.35 13.51 9.37
N ASP A 684 -10.84 12.49 10.07
CA ASP A 684 -11.34 12.01 11.37
C ASP A 684 -12.85 11.72 11.35
N LEU A 685 -13.31 11.03 10.31
CA LEU A 685 -14.73 10.68 10.14
C LEU A 685 -14.92 9.20 9.86
N TRP A 686 -16.01 8.66 10.43
CA TRP A 686 -16.54 7.35 10.11
C TRP A 686 -17.61 7.46 9.03
N ALA A 687 -17.64 6.48 8.13
CA ALA A 687 -18.73 6.28 7.19
C ALA A 687 -19.15 4.80 7.17
N PRO A 688 -20.46 4.49 7.10
CA PRO A 688 -20.92 3.10 7.07
C PRO A 688 -20.49 2.40 5.78
N THR A 689 -20.19 1.10 5.87
CA THR A 689 -20.04 0.23 4.69
C THR A 689 -21.41 -0.03 4.04
N SER A 690 -21.42 -0.49 2.79
CA SER A 690 -22.67 -0.88 2.11
C SER A 690 -23.33 -2.08 2.81
N ASN A 691 -24.66 -2.09 2.86
CA ASN A 691 -25.46 -3.22 3.35
C ASN A 691 -25.89 -4.19 2.23
N THR A 692 -25.53 -3.91 0.98
CA THR A 692 -25.92 -4.73 -0.17
C THR A 692 -24.99 -5.92 -0.31
N GLY A 693 -25.53 -7.15 -0.28
CA GLY A 693 -24.75 -8.38 -0.47
C GLY A 693 -23.79 -8.72 0.68
N VAL A 694 -24.04 -8.19 1.89
CA VAL A 694 -23.20 -8.44 3.06
C VAL A 694 -23.32 -9.88 3.57
N PRO A 695 -22.24 -10.52 4.04
CA PRO A 695 -22.30 -11.82 4.70
C PRO A 695 -23.20 -11.82 5.94
N SER A 696 -23.66 -13.00 6.36
CA SER A 696 -24.39 -13.15 7.62
C SER A 696 -23.58 -12.66 8.82
N ALA A 697 -24.29 -12.23 9.87
CA ALA A 697 -23.69 -11.65 11.07
C ALA A 697 -22.75 -12.64 11.76
N ARG A 698 -21.54 -12.17 12.10
CA ARG A 698 -20.46 -13.04 12.59
C ARG A 698 -19.37 -12.30 13.36
N ALA A 699 -18.69 -13.02 14.24
CA ALA A 699 -17.50 -12.60 14.97
C ALA A 699 -16.36 -13.61 14.78
N GLN A 700 -15.14 -13.27 15.22
CA GLN A 700 -13.96 -14.16 15.17
C GLN A 700 -13.60 -14.68 13.77
N HIS A 701 -14.05 -13.96 12.73
CA HIS A 701 -13.73 -14.25 11.34
C HIS A 701 -12.36 -13.66 10.99
N THR A 702 -11.82 -14.04 9.83
CA THR A 702 -10.62 -13.43 9.27
C THR A 702 -11.00 -12.42 8.21
N ALA A 703 -10.19 -11.37 8.08
CA ALA A 703 -10.31 -10.42 6.99
C ALA A 703 -8.94 -10.04 6.45
N VAL A 704 -8.85 -9.90 5.13
CA VAL A 704 -7.63 -9.47 4.43
C VAL A 704 -7.97 -8.37 3.42
N TRP A 705 -7.05 -7.43 3.24
CA TRP A 705 -7.12 -6.44 2.16
C TRP A 705 -6.28 -6.90 0.98
N THR A 706 -6.88 -6.97 -0.21
CA THR A 706 -6.21 -7.44 -1.44
C THR A 706 -5.51 -6.33 -2.22
N GLY A 707 -5.37 -5.13 -1.65
CA GLY A 707 -5.00 -3.91 -2.37
C GLY A 707 -6.21 -3.16 -2.98
N SER A 708 -7.32 -3.85 -3.23
CA SER A 708 -8.54 -3.25 -3.80
C SER A 708 -9.85 -3.66 -3.11
N LYS A 709 -9.86 -4.80 -2.40
CA LYS A 709 -11.07 -5.34 -1.75
C LYS A 709 -10.72 -5.93 -0.39
N MET A 710 -11.65 -5.82 0.56
CA MET A 710 -11.63 -6.59 1.79
C MET A 710 -12.33 -7.93 1.52
N ILE A 711 -11.67 -9.04 1.83
CA ILE A 711 -12.27 -10.38 1.84
C ILE A 711 -12.47 -10.80 3.29
N VAL A 712 -13.68 -11.23 3.64
CA VAL A 712 -14.05 -11.75 4.96
C VAL A 712 -14.40 -13.23 4.83
N TRP A 713 -13.87 -14.08 5.72
CA TRP A 713 -14.14 -15.51 5.71
C TRP A 713 -14.25 -16.13 7.11
N GLY A 714 -15.10 -17.15 7.24
CA GLY A 714 -15.20 -17.95 8.47
C GLY A 714 -15.90 -17.23 9.63
N GLY A 715 -15.51 -17.55 10.85
CA GLY A 715 -16.02 -16.97 12.10
C GLY A 715 -17.11 -17.80 12.78
N TYR A 716 -17.85 -17.16 13.68
CA TYR A 716 -18.98 -17.71 14.44
C TYR A 716 -20.19 -16.77 14.31
N GLY A 717 -21.38 -17.31 14.03
CA GLY A 717 -22.59 -16.53 13.76
C GLY A 717 -23.83 -17.01 14.52
N SER A 718 -24.94 -16.29 14.38
CA SER A 718 -26.18 -16.50 15.16
C SER A 718 -27.01 -17.73 14.78
N SER A 719 -26.81 -18.30 13.59
CA SER A 719 -27.41 -19.57 13.15
C SER A 719 -26.43 -20.71 13.42
N SER A 720 -26.79 -21.62 14.33
CA SER A 720 -26.00 -22.75 14.85
C SER A 720 -24.88 -23.29 13.93
N GLY A 721 -23.65 -22.80 14.11
CA GLY A 721 -22.45 -23.40 13.53
C GLY A 721 -21.35 -22.40 13.18
N TYR A 722 -20.15 -22.92 12.92
CA TYR A 722 -19.03 -22.20 12.31
C TYR A 722 -19.35 -21.97 10.82
N PRO A 723 -19.73 -20.76 10.37
CA PRO A 723 -20.00 -20.50 8.96
C PRO A 723 -18.77 -20.78 8.08
N ASN A 724 -18.93 -21.62 7.06
CA ASN A 724 -17.97 -21.83 5.97
C ASN A 724 -18.21 -20.87 4.79
N THR A 725 -18.72 -19.67 5.07
CA THR A 725 -19.11 -18.66 4.08
C THR A 725 -18.31 -17.38 4.26
N GLY A 726 -18.22 -16.55 3.21
CA GLY A 726 -17.51 -15.27 3.24
C GLY A 726 -18.10 -14.24 2.27
N GLY A 727 -17.45 -13.08 2.17
CA GLY A 727 -17.86 -12.03 1.22
C GLY A 727 -16.75 -11.05 0.93
N ARG A 728 -16.95 -10.23 -0.11
CA ARG A 728 -15.99 -9.23 -0.60
C ARG A 728 -16.59 -7.83 -0.59
N TYR A 729 -15.81 -6.86 -0.12
CA TYR A 729 -16.19 -5.44 -0.11
C TYR A 729 -15.13 -4.62 -0.85
N GLY A 730 -15.55 -3.81 -1.83
CA GLY A 730 -14.69 -2.82 -2.48
C GLY A 730 -15.23 -1.41 -2.18
N PRO A 731 -14.43 -0.47 -1.66
CA PRO A 731 -14.81 0.93 -1.61
C PRO A 731 -14.95 1.45 -3.05
N GLN A 732 -16.05 2.11 -3.38
CA GLN A 732 -16.18 2.79 -4.68
C GLN A 732 -15.10 3.87 -4.78
N GLU A 733 -14.19 3.76 -5.74
CA GLU A 733 -13.40 4.91 -6.16
C GLU A 733 -14.36 5.92 -6.78
N GLY A 734 -14.43 7.11 -6.20
CA GLY A 734 -15.07 8.23 -6.85
C GLY A 734 -14.34 8.46 -8.17
N SER A 735 -15.06 8.34 -9.28
CA SER A 735 -14.63 8.79 -10.60
C SER A 735 -14.06 10.20 -10.47
N GLN A 736 -12.79 10.36 -10.83
CA GLN A 736 -12.14 11.66 -10.99
C GLN A 736 -12.87 12.51 -12.03
#